data_AF-A0A964Q0Z0-F1
#
_entry.id   AF-A0A964Q0Z0-F1
#
_cell.length_a   1.000
_cell.length_b   1.000
_cell.length_c   1.000
_cell.angle_alpha   90.00
_cell.angle_beta   90.00
_cell.angle_gamma   90.00
#
_symmetry.space_group_name_H-M   'P 1'
#
loop_
_entity.id
_entity.type
_entity.pdbx_description
1 polymer ?
#
loop_
_entity_poly.entity_id
_entity_poly.type
_entity_poly.pdbx_seq_one_letter_code
_entity_poly.pdbx_strand_id
1 'polypeptide(L)'
;MYSFSNAVQSRKGTMKGKKSRGLSMCVISRKCWQSKAYSAQGRVLLALLGIFWGNNFISTARGETPQGGIIVAIPSNLESEQVKKLRNAILERLDQFQAAAKDIPPGQKPVFKIILDMNPGGKAAVSEFGPAYDLSIQIRQMKNRGSVILVAWVHGEVKRHAVLPVLSCDGIYFSSQGKLGKIVGESGEFLSNTIRAAYEEMTAGRISKAVVAKMYNPDLTLVRSRQANGAQVFVDRAIDAQGEIVVQAGAEGFYDFAMARTLGIAEQEPADSLDQLCKKLRLPRQQLEELSGGNDPDAPWRIVLTGNIDADLIERFKRRVHRAEGSGANILFLQLECSGGTGSAASELADYLAELRSPQREKPVRLIAFVSPHARDLALFPALACSRIVMAEGASLGGMDDWFLANPGQEGEMEKKLQELLQARGYPKEEAEAFAKGWTDPAVRIALGVNRTTGESRIFLADQLEKMAEWKLEILLKPFRKEEEGQRFKMSAELAADPRIHLAQRVVKDMEQLAVAEGFKSSKIPLSGTDWLDDLADFLRHPWTSVMLVMIGVTCLIMEVKIPGASLPGIIAALCFVLFFWSHSQLAGQVLWLGVLLFILGLFLVGLEVFVLPGFGVTGLAGILLVLGSLGLVAFGHWPRSSDEWSGFARTIGPYGLSFLAAIGAAMLLARYLPSIPGASRLFLFPKTPRTAPSCWDSGPGQLEIQGGMIGVAETTLHPSGMARFGEQWVDVVSEGDFIEAGSKIEVIHVEGNRIVVKHLTS
;
A
#
# COMPACT_ATOMS: atom_id res chain seq x y z
N MET A 1 -13.11 16.40 -47.30
CA MET A 1 -12.53 15.86 -48.55
C MET A 1 -12.92 14.39 -48.63
N TYR A 2 -13.49 13.99 -49.77
CA TYR A 2 -14.00 12.67 -50.14
C TYR A 2 -15.30 12.15 -49.47
N SER A 3 -16.38 12.53 -50.15
CA SER A 3 -17.67 11.87 -50.28
C SER A 3 -17.53 10.54 -51.06
N PHE A 4 -18.32 9.52 -50.71
CA PHE A 4 -19.03 8.72 -51.70
C PHE A 4 -20.33 8.16 -51.14
N SER A 5 -21.32 8.14 -52.02
CA SER A 5 -22.75 7.99 -51.83
C SER A 5 -23.25 6.67 -52.46
N ASN A 6 -24.53 6.35 -52.21
CA ASN A 6 -25.41 5.41 -52.93
C ASN A 6 -25.31 3.91 -52.52
N ALA A 7 -26.38 3.11 -52.47
CA ALA A 7 -27.79 3.29 -52.84
C ALA A 7 -28.70 2.25 -52.16
N VAL A 8 -29.99 2.60 -52.21
CA VAL A 8 -31.21 1.89 -51.83
C VAL A 8 -31.59 0.78 -52.83
N GLN A 9 -32.14 -0.36 -52.36
CA GLN A 9 -33.33 -1.08 -52.91
C GLN A 9 -33.58 -2.36 -52.06
N SER A 10 -34.66 -2.45 -51.29
CA SER A 10 -36.01 -2.91 -51.68
C SER A 10 -36.11 -4.37 -52.14
N ARG A 11 -36.63 -5.25 -51.28
CA ARG A 11 -37.59 -6.29 -51.68
C ARG A 11 -38.69 -6.47 -50.64
N LYS A 12 -39.92 -6.19 -51.10
CA LYS A 12 -41.21 -6.52 -50.47
C LYS A 12 -41.49 -8.02 -50.58
N GLY A 13 -42.12 -8.58 -49.56
CA GLY A 13 -42.75 -9.89 -49.57
C GLY A 13 -43.91 -9.93 -48.56
N THR A 14 -45.09 -9.51 -49.01
CA THR A 14 -46.39 -9.52 -48.32
C THR A 14 -46.97 -10.91 -48.16
N MET A 15 -47.59 -11.24 -47.01
CA MET A 15 -49.05 -11.38 -46.90
C MET A 15 -49.51 -11.88 -45.50
N LYS A 16 -50.54 -11.16 -44.98
CA LYS A 16 -51.76 -11.60 -44.26
C LYS A 16 -51.60 -12.62 -43.11
N GLY A 17 -52.15 -12.45 -41.91
CA GLY A 17 -53.21 -11.59 -41.36
C GLY A 17 -53.69 -12.29 -40.08
N LYS A 18 -53.95 -11.60 -38.97
CA LYS A 18 -55.30 -11.20 -38.52
C LYS A 18 -55.15 -10.59 -37.12
N LYS A 19 -55.80 -9.44 -36.93
CA LYS A 19 -56.67 -9.00 -35.80
C LYS A 19 -56.35 -9.57 -34.39
N SER A 20 -56.42 -8.82 -33.30
CA SER A 20 -56.78 -7.42 -33.03
C SER A 20 -56.87 -7.24 -31.51
N ARG A 21 -56.58 -6.02 -31.01
CA ARG A 21 -57.04 -5.40 -29.74
C ARG A 21 -56.44 -6.02 -28.45
N GLY A 22 -55.81 -5.31 -27.53
CA GLY A 22 -55.81 -3.87 -27.22
C GLY A 22 -56.60 -3.60 -25.93
N LEU A 23 -56.01 -2.79 -25.04
CA LEU A 23 -56.49 -2.25 -23.76
C LEU A 23 -56.45 -3.18 -22.54
N SER A 24 -56.29 -2.72 -21.30
CA SER A 24 -55.70 -1.52 -20.67
C SER A 24 -55.75 -1.79 -19.15
N MET A 25 -54.95 -1.02 -18.39
CA MET A 25 -55.02 -0.80 -16.94
C MET A 25 -56.42 -1.00 -16.29
N CYS A 26 -56.48 -1.64 -15.11
CA CYS A 26 -56.87 -0.98 -13.85
C CYS A 26 -56.82 -1.94 -12.64
N VAL A 27 -56.12 -1.49 -11.58
CA VAL A 27 -56.40 -1.50 -10.13
C VAL A 27 -57.59 -2.35 -9.61
N ILE A 28 -57.39 -3.05 -8.47
CA ILE A 28 -58.15 -2.95 -7.19
C ILE A 28 -58.18 -4.28 -6.36
N SER A 29 -57.88 -4.11 -5.06
CA SER A 29 -58.46 -4.76 -3.86
C SER A 29 -57.93 -6.08 -3.28
N ARG A 30 -57.50 -5.93 -2.02
CA ARG A 30 -57.53 -6.90 -0.91
C ARG A 30 -58.97 -7.30 -0.54
N LYS A 31 -59.23 -8.59 -0.29
CA LYS A 31 -59.69 -9.18 0.99
C LYS A 31 -60.38 -10.53 0.79
N CYS A 32 -60.22 -11.37 1.82
CA CYS A 32 -61.14 -12.43 2.25
C CYS A 32 -61.08 -13.78 1.51
N TRP A 33 -60.51 -14.81 2.15
CA TRP A 33 -61.32 -15.85 2.81
C TRP A 33 -60.48 -16.84 3.62
N GLN A 34 -61.03 -17.22 4.78
CA GLN A 34 -60.52 -18.21 5.73
C GLN A 34 -61.04 -19.62 5.41
N SER A 35 -60.27 -20.61 5.88
CA SER A 35 -60.69 -21.94 6.38
C SER A 35 -61.12 -23.02 5.37
N LYS A 36 -60.39 -24.15 5.35
CA LYS A 36 -60.72 -25.37 6.11
C LYS A 36 -59.65 -26.44 5.85
N ALA A 37 -59.30 -27.14 6.93
CA ALA A 37 -58.39 -28.28 6.99
C ALA A 37 -58.96 -29.51 6.27
N TYR A 38 -58.11 -30.38 5.72
CA TYR A 38 -58.26 -31.85 5.81
C TYR A 38 -56.95 -32.60 5.57
N SER A 39 -56.67 -33.46 6.56
CA SER A 39 -55.97 -34.76 6.55
C SER A 39 -54.55 -34.93 6.02
N ALA A 40 -53.72 -35.39 6.96
CA ALA A 40 -52.41 -35.97 6.77
C ALA A 40 -52.46 -37.31 6.04
N GLN A 41 -52.02 -37.36 4.78
CA GLN A 41 -51.51 -38.59 4.13
C GLN A 41 -50.75 -38.31 2.83
N GLY A 42 -50.00 -37.19 2.77
CA GLY A 42 -49.21 -36.80 1.60
C GLY A 42 -47.80 -36.31 1.93
N ARG A 43 -47.21 -36.76 3.06
CA ARG A 43 -45.96 -36.21 3.61
C ARG A 43 -44.70 -37.06 3.45
N VAL A 44 -44.73 -38.14 2.66
CA VAL A 44 -43.54 -39.00 2.47
C VAL A 44 -42.96 -38.95 1.04
N LEU A 45 -43.63 -38.32 0.07
CA LEU A 45 -43.14 -38.27 -1.32
C LEU A 45 -42.74 -36.88 -1.85
N LEU A 46 -42.65 -35.87 -1.00
CA LEU A 46 -42.28 -34.48 -1.37
C LEU A 46 -41.05 -33.96 -0.61
N ALA A 47 -40.23 -34.86 -0.07
CA ALA A 47 -38.98 -34.53 0.63
C ALA A 47 -37.73 -34.54 -0.26
N LEU A 48 -37.85 -34.73 -1.57
CA LEU A 48 -36.72 -34.78 -2.52
C LEU A 48 -36.73 -33.70 -3.63
N LEU A 49 -37.69 -32.77 -3.63
CA LEU A 49 -37.75 -31.70 -4.65
C LEU A 49 -38.07 -30.29 -4.06
N GLY A 50 -37.60 -30.02 -2.83
CA GLY A 50 -37.84 -28.77 -2.11
C GLY A 50 -36.59 -27.96 -1.75
N ILE A 51 -35.46 -28.20 -2.42
CA ILE A 51 -34.23 -27.41 -2.25
C ILE A 51 -34.19 -26.38 -3.39
N PHE A 52 -34.98 -25.32 -3.29
CA PHE A 52 -34.79 -24.03 -4.00
C PHE A 52 -36.06 -23.22 -3.69
N TRP A 53 -36.09 -22.57 -2.53
CA TRP A 53 -36.81 -21.33 -2.20
C TRP A 53 -36.80 -21.15 -0.68
N GLY A 54 -35.66 -20.68 -0.17
CA GLY A 54 -35.51 -20.26 1.23
C GLY A 54 -35.85 -18.78 1.39
N ASN A 55 -37.05 -18.53 1.93
CA ASN A 55 -37.42 -17.41 2.81
C ASN A 55 -36.63 -16.10 2.71
N ASN A 56 -37.13 -15.19 1.85
CA ASN A 56 -37.09 -13.76 2.14
C ASN A 56 -38.09 -13.44 3.25
N PHE A 57 -37.71 -13.71 4.51
CA PHE A 57 -38.33 -13.07 5.65
C PHE A 57 -37.72 -11.66 5.74
N ILE A 58 -38.37 -10.70 5.07
CA ILE A 58 -38.15 -9.28 5.31
C ILE A 58 -38.61 -9.05 6.75
N SER A 59 -37.66 -9.05 7.69
CA SER A 59 -37.89 -8.36 8.94
C SER A 59 -38.07 -6.88 8.56
N THR A 60 -39.26 -6.36 8.80
CA THR A 60 -39.44 -4.91 8.88
C THR A 60 -38.70 -4.46 10.14
N ALA A 61 -37.38 -4.36 10.04
CA ALA A 61 -36.57 -3.59 10.97
C ALA A 61 -37.18 -2.19 11.00
N ARG A 62 -37.56 -1.71 12.19
CA ARG A 62 -37.92 -0.30 12.38
C ARG A 62 -36.73 0.52 11.86
N GLY A 63 -36.95 1.23 10.77
CA GLY A 63 -35.89 1.98 10.09
C GLY A 63 -35.24 2.97 11.05
N GLU A 64 -33.95 2.77 11.29
CA GLU A 64 -33.12 3.76 11.96
C GLU A 64 -32.93 4.96 11.04
N THR A 65 -32.94 6.15 11.64
CA THR A 65 -32.85 7.41 10.90
C THR A 65 -31.42 7.61 10.37
N PRO A 66 -31.21 7.91 9.08
CA PRO A 66 -29.90 8.23 8.54
C PRO A 66 -29.38 9.49 9.22
N GLN A 67 -28.44 9.36 10.15
CA GLN A 67 -27.70 10.51 10.66
C GLN A 67 -26.48 10.68 9.76
N GLY A 68 -26.39 11.83 9.09
CA GLY A 68 -25.34 12.14 8.13
C GLY A 68 -24.80 13.54 8.37
N GLY A 69 -23.49 13.66 8.43
CA GLY A 69 -22.82 14.95 8.51
C GLY A 69 -21.54 14.98 7.69
N ILE A 70 -21.17 16.16 7.21
CA ILE A 70 -19.93 16.39 6.47
C ILE A 70 -19.13 17.47 7.18
N ILE A 71 -17.81 17.41 7.10
CA ILE A 71 -16.91 18.52 7.41
C ILE A 71 -16.27 19.00 6.13
N VAL A 72 -16.26 20.30 5.96
CA VAL A 72 -15.76 20.97 4.77
C VAL A 72 -14.59 21.83 5.20
N ALA A 73 -13.39 21.47 4.77
CA ALA A 73 -12.19 22.25 5.01
C ALA A 73 -12.20 23.49 4.10
N ILE A 74 -12.39 24.67 4.69
CA ILE A 74 -12.38 25.94 3.97
C ILE A 74 -10.92 26.42 3.82
N PRO A 75 -10.43 26.59 2.57
CA PRO A 75 -9.07 27.03 2.33
C PRO A 75 -8.71 28.33 3.05
N SER A 76 -7.44 28.45 3.44
CA SER A 76 -6.93 29.66 4.11
C SER A 76 -7.00 30.92 3.25
N ASN A 77 -7.04 30.77 1.92
CA ASN A 77 -7.34 31.84 0.97
C ASN A 77 -8.41 31.35 -0.02
N LEU A 78 -9.59 31.95 0.03
CA LEU A 78 -10.77 31.47 -0.70
C LEU A 78 -10.86 32.11 -2.09
N GLU A 79 -11.03 31.30 -3.13
CA GLU A 79 -11.20 31.73 -4.52
C GLU A 79 -12.57 31.30 -5.08
N SER A 80 -13.12 32.06 -6.04
CA SER A 80 -14.47 31.78 -6.58
C SER A 80 -14.61 30.40 -7.26
N GLU A 81 -13.55 29.87 -7.89
CA GLU A 81 -13.58 28.51 -8.46
C GLU A 81 -13.64 27.43 -7.38
N GLN A 82 -12.95 27.62 -6.25
CA GLN A 82 -13.01 26.71 -5.11
C GLN A 82 -14.42 26.70 -4.51
N VAL A 83 -15.06 27.87 -4.38
CA VAL A 83 -16.44 27.97 -3.87
C VAL A 83 -17.40 27.16 -4.74
N LYS A 84 -17.26 27.19 -6.07
CA LYS A 84 -18.07 26.37 -6.98
C LYS A 84 -17.83 24.87 -6.78
N LYS A 85 -16.57 24.44 -6.65
CA LYS A 85 -16.21 23.03 -6.39
C LYS A 85 -16.80 22.55 -5.07
N LEU A 86 -16.58 23.30 -4.00
CA LEU A 86 -17.12 23.01 -2.66
C LEU A 86 -18.64 22.91 -2.70
N ARG A 87 -19.31 23.88 -3.34
CA ARG A 87 -20.77 23.85 -3.52
C ARG A 87 -21.23 22.56 -4.19
N ASN A 88 -20.65 22.21 -5.33
CA ASN A 88 -21.08 21.02 -6.07
C ASN A 88 -20.90 19.74 -5.24
N ALA A 89 -19.75 19.61 -4.55
CA ALA A 89 -19.47 18.48 -3.68
C ALA A 89 -20.46 18.40 -2.50
N ILE A 90 -20.77 19.53 -1.86
CA ILE A 90 -21.74 19.58 -0.75
C ILE A 90 -23.15 19.23 -1.24
N LEU A 91 -23.58 19.79 -2.37
CA LEU A 91 -24.91 19.55 -2.93
C LEU A 91 -25.11 18.09 -3.32
N GLU A 92 -24.10 17.46 -3.92
CA GLU A 92 -24.16 16.04 -4.26
C GLU A 92 -24.40 15.16 -3.02
N ARG A 93 -23.69 15.44 -1.92
CA ARG A 93 -23.86 14.72 -0.66
C ARG A 93 -25.19 14.98 0.00
N LEU A 94 -25.65 16.22 -0.04
CA LEU A 94 -26.97 16.58 0.45
C LEU A 94 -28.07 15.84 -0.32
N ASP A 95 -27.96 15.77 -1.65
CA ASP A 95 -28.95 15.09 -2.49
C ASP A 95 -28.95 13.56 -2.21
N GLN A 96 -27.79 12.95 -2.01
CA GLN A 96 -27.66 11.54 -1.58
C GLN A 96 -28.34 11.29 -0.22
N PHE A 97 -28.09 12.17 0.76
CA PHE A 97 -28.71 12.09 2.07
C PHE A 97 -30.23 12.23 1.99
N GLN A 98 -30.72 13.19 1.22
CA GLN A 98 -32.16 13.40 1.01
C GLN A 98 -32.82 12.21 0.30
N ALA A 99 -32.13 11.56 -0.63
CA ALA A 99 -32.60 10.34 -1.28
C ALA A 99 -32.74 9.18 -0.27
N ALA A 100 -31.76 9.01 0.63
CA ALA A 100 -31.81 8.01 1.69
C ALA A 100 -32.91 8.28 2.72
N ALA A 101 -33.22 9.55 2.99
CA ALA A 101 -34.27 9.97 3.93
C ALA A 101 -35.69 10.07 3.31
N LYS A 102 -35.87 9.66 2.05
CA LYS A 102 -37.12 9.87 1.29
C LYS A 102 -38.32 9.14 1.89
N ASP A 103 -38.12 7.93 2.42
CA ASP A 103 -39.18 7.08 2.96
C ASP A 103 -39.50 7.34 4.44
N ILE A 104 -38.87 8.36 5.05
CA ILE A 104 -39.01 8.68 6.46
C ILE A 104 -40.10 9.74 6.68
N PRO A 105 -41.03 9.54 7.63
CA PRO A 105 -42.07 10.51 7.93
C PRO A 105 -41.52 11.90 8.29
N PRO A 106 -42.15 13.01 7.87
CA PRO A 106 -41.62 14.36 8.05
C PRO A 106 -41.32 14.75 9.51
N GLY A 107 -42.03 14.21 10.50
CA GLY A 107 -41.77 14.45 11.93
C GLY A 107 -40.56 13.70 12.51
N GLN A 108 -39.95 12.78 11.76
CA GLN A 108 -38.79 11.98 12.15
C GLN A 108 -37.62 12.10 11.16
N LYS A 109 -37.72 13.02 10.19
CA LYS A 109 -36.64 13.21 9.21
C LYS A 109 -35.37 13.70 9.91
N PRO A 110 -34.24 13.00 9.72
CA PRO A 110 -32.98 13.44 10.29
C PRO A 110 -32.50 14.72 9.62
N VAL A 111 -31.71 15.49 10.37
CA VAL A 111 -31.15 16.76 9.94
C VAL A 111 -29.71 16.54 9.50
N PHE A 112 -29.39 16.94 8.27
CA PHE A 112 -28.04 16.88 7.74
C PHE A 112 -27.19 18.00 8.35
N LYS A 113 -26.04 17.67 8.92
CA LYS A 113 -25.17 18.68 9.58
C LYS A 113 -23.90 18.91 8.77
N ILE A 114 -23.61 20.16 8.47
CA ILE A 114 -22.42 20.56 7.72
C ILE A 114 -21.54 21.38 8.64
N ILE A 115 -20.33 20.91 8.89
CA ILE A 115 -19.31 21.62 9.66
C ILE A 115 -18.37 22.30 8.67
N LEU A 116 -18.27 23.62 8.71
CA LEU A 116 -17.26 24.37 7.97
C LEU A 116 -16.05 24.54 8.89
N ASP A 117 -14.96 23.82 8.59
CA ASP A 117 -13.68 24.02 9.25
C ASP A 117 -13.01 25.26 8.64
N MET A 118 -12.99 26.33 9.41
CA MET A 118 -12.46 27.62 8.99
C MET A 118 -10.94 27.73 9.14
N ASN A 119 -10.29 26.76 9.76
CA ASN A 119 -8.85 26.81 10.02
C ASN A 119 -8.19 25.46 9.73
N PRO A 120 -8.36 24.86 8.54
CA PRO A 120 -7.79 23.55 8.26
C PRO A 120 -6.27 23.57 8.43
N GLY A 121 -5.73 22.60 9.17
CA GLY A 121 -4.31 22.54 9.53
C GLY A 121 -3.83 23.66 10.46
N GLY A 122 -4.74 24.35 11.16
CA GLY A 122 -4.42 25.45 12.09
C GLY A 122 -4.04 26.76 11.43
N LYS A 123 -4.18 26.89 10.10
CA LYS A 123 -3.83 28.09 9.35
C LYS A 123 -4.89 29.18 9.54
N ALA A 124 -4.46 30.44 9.56
CA ALA A 124 -5.38 31.57 9.59
C ALA A 124 -6.17 31.65 8.27
N ALA A 125 -7.48 31.86 8.36
CA ALA A 125 -8.33 32.06 7.19
C ALA A 125 -8.48 33.54 6.85
N VAL A 126 -8.25 33.84 5.58
CA VAL A 126 -8.32 35.17 4.98
C VAL A 126 -9.03 35.01 3.63
N SER A 127 -9.79 36.03 3.22
CA SER A 127 -10.43 36.01 1.90
C SER A 127 -10.73 37.43 1.42
N GLU A 128 -10.80 37.58 0.10
CA GLU A 128 -11.40 38.74 -0.55
C GLU A 128 -12.93 38.72 -0.43
N PHE A 129 -13.56 39.87 -0.63
CA PHE A 129 -15.01 40.00 -0.45
C PHE A 129 -15.81 39.11 -1.40
N GLY A 130 -15.44 39.06 -2.69
CA GLY A 130 -16.19 38.31 -3.71
C GLY A 130 -16.36 36.82 -3.37
N PRO A 131 -15.27 36.04 -3.23
CA PRO A 131 -15.34 34.62 -2.89
C PRO A 131 -16.04 34.35 -1.54
N ALA A 132 -15.78 35.20 -0.54
CA ALA A 132 -16.42 35.07 0.77
C ALA A 132 -17.94 35.30 0.69
N TYR A 133 -18.38 36.31 -0.06
CA TYR A 133 -19.78 36.61 -0.27
C TYR A 133 -20.48 35.50 -1.09
N ASP A 134 -19.83 34.98 -2.13
CA ASP A 134 -20.34 33.85 -2.91
C ASP A 134 -20.62 32.63 -2.01
N LEU A 135 -19.66 32.29 -1.13
CA LEU A 135 -19.83 31.18 -0.18
C LEU A 135 -20.98 31.44 0.81
N SER A 136 -21.10 32.67 1.33
CA SER A 136 -22.21 33.07 2.20
C SER A 136 -23.58 32.93 1.52
N ILE A 137 -23.69 33.31 0.24
CA ILE A 137 -24.91 33.13 -0.54
C ILE A 137 -25.22 31.63 -0.69
N GLN A 138 -24.23 30.79 -0.96
CA GLN A 138 -24.42 29.33 -1.02
C GLN A 138 -24.88 28.75 0.31
N ILE A 139 -24.27 29.17 1.44
CA ILE A 139 -24.68 28.77 2.79
C ILE A 139 -26.17 29.07 3.00
N ARG A 140 -26.61 30.29 2.66
CA ARG A 140 -28.01 30.69 2.80
C ARG A 140 -28.94 29.89 1.88
N GLN A 141 -28.55 29.64 0.64
CA GLN A 141 -29.33 28.83 -0.30
C GLN A 141 -29.49 27.38 0.18
N MET A 142 -28.45 26.80 0.77
CA MET A 142 -28.49 25.44 1.32
C MET A 142 -29.43 25.35 2.54
N LYS A 143 -29.41 26.36 3.42
CA LYS A 143 -30.34 26.45 4.57
C LYS A 143 -31.80 26.43 4.14
N ASN A 144 -32.13 27.10 3.03
CA ASN A 144 -33.50 27.17 2.51
C ASN A 144 -34.02 25.84 1.94
N ARG A 145 -33.18 24.82 1.74
CA ARG A 145 -33.62 23.50 1.25
C ARG A 145 -34.37 22.66 2.29
N GLY A 146 -34.34 23.07 3.57
CA GLY A 146 -34.95 22.33 4.68
C GLY A 146 -34.14 21.08 5.04
N SER A 147 -34.08 20.76 6.34
CA SER A 147 -33.33 19.61 6.89
C SER A 147 -31.80 19.71 6.82
N VAL A 148 -31.23 20.92 6.83
CA VAL A 148 -29.77 21.14 6.95
C VAL A 148 -29.46 22.12 8.07
N ILE A 149 -28.44 21.84 8.88
CA ILE A 149 -27.85 22.77 9.85
C ILE A 149 -26.38 23.00 9.45
N LEU A 150 -26.02 24.25 9.21
CA LEU A 150 -24.64 24.66 8.93
C LEU A 150 -23.99 25.25 10.16
N VAL A 151 -22.81 24.73 10.50
CA VAL A 151 -22.04 25.13 11.67
C VAL A 151 -20.65 25.54 11.23
N ALA A 152 -20.19 26.72 11.66
CA ALA A 152 -18.80 27.12 11.49
C ALA A 152 -17.97 26.71 12.71
N TRP A 153 -16.82 26.08 12.48
CA TRP A 153 -15.84 25.78 13.52
C TRP A 153 -14.61 26.66 13.32
N VAL A 154 -14.33 27.50 14.32
CA VAL A 154 -13.26 28.49 14.34
C VAL A 154 -12.27 28.07 15.42
N HIS A 155 -11.18 27.43 15.01
CA HIS A 155 -10.16 26.94 15.95
C HIS A 155 -8.79 27.60 15.81
N GLY A 156 -8.68 28.59 14.92
CA GLY A 156 -7.57 29.53 14.79
C GLY A 156 -8.08 30.94 14.46
N GLU A 157 -7.27 31.71 13.74
CA GLU A 157 -7.61 33.09 13.38
C GLU A 157 -8.42 33.16 12.07
N VAL A 158 -9.55 33.86 12.06
CA VAL A 158 -10.35 34.14 10.87
C VAL A 158 -10.48 35.66 10.70
N LYS A 159 -9.87 36.19 9.64
CA LYS A 159 -9.71 37.63 9.39
C LYS A 159 -10.26 38.06 8.03
N ARG A 160 -10.37 39.39 7.81
CA ARG A 160 -10.87 40.00 6.57
C ARG A 160 -12.28 39.50 6.22
N HIS A 161 -12.55 39.22 4.95
CA HIS A 161 -13.87 38.80 4.51
C HIS A 161 -14.17 37.32 4.75
N ALA A 162 -13.19 36.50 5.15
CA ALA A 162 -13.45 35.10 5.57
C ALA A 162 -14.37 35.03 6.80
N VAL A 163 -14.52 36.13 7.53
CA VAL A 163 -15.49 36.31 8.62
C VAL A 163 -16.94 36.14 8.13
N LEU A 164 -17.25 36.57 6.91
CA LEU A 164 -18.63 36.63 6.41
C LEU A 164 -19.31 35.24 6.28
N PRO A 165 -18.65 34.20 5.71
CA PRO A 165 -19.15 32.82 5.75
C PRO A 165 -19.46 32.29 7.16
N VAL A 166 -18.59 32.58 8.13
CA VAL A 166 -18.78 32.19 9.55
C VAL A 166 -20.05 32.80 10.10
N LEU A 167 -20.24 34.10 9.86
CA LEU A 167 -21.42 34.85 10.29
C LEU A 167 -22.71 34.46 9.53
N SER A 168 -22.61 33.66 8.46
CA SER A 168 -23.76 33.19 7.68
C SER A 168 -24.30 31.82 8.18
N CYS A 169 -23.53 31.11 9.00
CA CYS A 169 -23.89 29.78 9.54
C CYS A 169 -24.97 29.86 10.63
N ASP A 170 -25.64 28.74 10.91
CA ASP A 170 -26.64 28.61 11.99
C ASP A 170 -25.98 28.67 13.36
N GLY A 171 -24.88 27.93 13.55
CA GLY A 171 -24.08 27.91 14.77
C GLY A 171 -22.63 28.29 14.50
N ILE A 172 -21.98 28.93 15.48
CA ILE A 172 -20.55 29.26 15.45
C ILE A 172 -19.91 28.66 16.70
N TYR A 173 -18.91 27.81 16.50
CA TYR A 173 -18.20 27.10 17.55
C TYR A 173 -16.74 27.51 17.53
N PHE A 174 -16.24 27.94 18.69
CA PHE A 174 -14.86 28.35 18.86
C PHE A 174 -14.05 27.29 19.60
N SER A 175 -12.77 27.14 19.27
CA SER A 175 -11.79 26.59 20.21
C SER A 175 -11.35 27.67 21.21
N SER A 176 -10.62 27.27 22.25
CA SER A 176 -9.94 28.19 23.17
C SER A 176 -8.96 29.15 22.47
N GLN A 177 -8.43 28.77 21.31
CA GLN A 177 -7.51 29.58 20.49
C GLN A 177 -8.23 30.33 19.35
N GLY A 178 -9.52 30.07 19.14
CA GLY A 178 -10.29 30.64 18.04
C GLY A 178 -10.47 32.14 18.18
N LYS A 179 -10.26 32.86 17.07
CA LYS A 179 -10.47 34.31 17.00
C LYS A 179 -11.13 34.71 15.68
N LEU A 180 -12.12 35.59 15.75
CA LEU A 180 -12.94 36.01 14.60
C LEU A 180 -13.06 37.53 14.54
N GLY A 181 -12.74 38.15 13.40
CA GLY A 181 -13.00 39.58 13.19
C GLY A 181 -11.92 40.28 12.36
N LYS A 182 -11.62 41.55 12.66
CA LYS A 182 -10.62 42.36 11.94
C LYS A 182 -10.85 42.31 10.42
N ILE A 183 -12.02 42.80 10.00
CA ILE A 183 -12.48 42.73 8.60
C ILE A 183 -11.66 43.68 7.71
N VAL A 184 -11.21 44.81 8.25
CA VAL A 184 -10.37 45.78 7.55
C VAL A 184 -8.89 45.37 7.65
N GLY A 185 -8.16 45.46 6.54
CA GLY A 185 -6.72 45.19 6.47
C GLY A 185 -5.87 46.29 7.14
N GLU A 186 -4.55 46.11 7.13
CA GLU A 186 -3.60 47.04 7.76
C GLU A 186 -3.57 48.45 7.12
N SER A 187 -4.14 48.60 5.92
CA SER A 187 -4.25 49.88 5.19
C SER A 187 -5.38 50.80 5.68
N GLY A 188 -6.23 50.36 6.62
CA GLY A 188 -7.30 51.21 7.18
C GLY A 188 -8.42 51.57 6.19
N GLU A 189 -8.61 50.79 5.14
CA GLU A 189 -9.63 51.04 4.11
C GLU A 189 -11.07 51.03 4.68
N PHE A 190 -11.82 52.09 4.38
CA PHE A 190 -13.25 52.13 4.69
C PHE A 190 -14.01 51.11 3.83
N LEU A 191 -14.76 50.21 4.48
CA LEU A 191 -15.70 49.33 3.77
C LEU A 191 -16.72 50.16 2.99
N SER A 192 -16.95 49.83 1.72
CA SER A 192 -18.02 50.43 0.92
C SER A 192 -19.41 50.12 1.50
N ASN A 193 -20.39 50.98 1.22
CA ASN A 193 -21.77 50.78 1.68
C ASN A 193 -22.36 49.45 1.19
N THR A 194 -21.97 48.98 0.00
CA THR A 194 -22.39 47.69 -0.56
C THR A 194 -21.89 46.51 0.28
N ILE A 195 -20.63 46.53 0.69
CA ILE A 195 -20.05 45.48 1.53
C ILE A 195 -20.71 45.48 2.91
N ARG A 196 -20.93 46.66 3.51
CA ARG A 196 -21.61 46.78 4.80
C ARG A 196 -23.03 46.20 4.75
N ALA A 197 -23.78 46.53 3.71
CA ALA A 197 -25.13 46.00 3.50
C ALA A 197 -25.12 44.46 3.42
N ALA A 198 -24.12 43.85 2.80
CA ALA A 198 -23.99 42.39 2.75
C ALA A 198 -23.78 41.76 4.13
N TYR A 199 -22.93 42.36 4.99
CA TYR A 199 -22.78 41.90 6.37
C TYR A 199 -24.07 42.02 7.17
N GLU A 200 -24.74 43.18 7.08
CA GLU A 200 -26.02 43.40 7.75
C GLU A 200 -27.09 42.42 7.29
N GLU A 201 -27.15 42.12 5.99
CA GLU A 201 -28.08 41.16 5.42
C GLU A 201 -27.84 39.75 5.95
N MET A 202 -26.58 39.28 5.99
CA MET A 202 -26.25 37.92 6.41
C MET A 202 -26.44 37.69 7.92
N THR A 203 -26.34 38.75 8.73
CA THR A 203 -26.50 38.65 10.20
C THR A 203 -27.85 39.14 10.72
N ALA A 204 -28.74 39.59 9.83
CA ALA A 204 -30.04 40.17 10.19
C ALA A 204 -30.82 39.27 11.15
N GLY A 205 -31.23 39.83 12.29
CA GLY A 205 -32.05 39.13 13.29
C GLY A 205 -31.30 38.12 14.17
N ARG A 206 -29.99 37.88 13.94
CA ARG A 206 -29.18 36.93 14.73
C ARG A 206 -28.06 37.61 15.52
N ILE A 207 -27.31 38.52 14.90
CA ILE A 207 -26.21 39.24 15.55
C ILE A 207 -26.49 40.73 15.45
N SER A 208 -26.23 41.47 16.53
CA SER A 208 -26.43 42.92 16.54
C SER A 208 -25.58 43.60 15.47
N LYS A 209 -26.20 44.56 14.75
CA LYS A 209 -25.50 45.39 13.76
C LYS A 209 -24.28 46.09 14.34
N ALA A 210 -24.36 46.56 15.59
CA ALA A 210 -23.24 47.24 16.24
C ALA A 210 -22.05 46.30 16.46
N VAL A 211 -22.31 45.04 16.81
CA VAL A 211 -21.28 44.01 17.03
C VAL A 211 -20.54 43.72 15.73
N VAL A 212 -21.27 43.57 14.62
CA VAL A 212 -20.64 43.40 13.31
C VAL A 212 -19.90 44.67 12.88
N ALA A 213 -20.48 45.85 13.16
CA ALA A 213 -19.86 47.13 12.84
C ALA A 213 -18.51 47.34 13.55
N LYS A 214 -18.39 46.90 14.80
CA LYS A 214 -17.14 46.96 15.54
C LYS A 214 -16.03 46.10 14.93
N MET A 215 -16.35 45.05 14.16
CA MET A 215 -15.34 44.25 13.44
C MET A 215 -14.63 44.99 12.30
N TYR A 216 -15.22 46.07 11.78
CA TYR A 216 -14.63 46.90 10.73
C TYR A 216 -14.46 48.38 11.11
N ASN A 217 -15.05 48.85 12.22
CA ASN A 217 -14.92 50.21 12.73
C ASN A 217 -14.32 50.18 14.15
N PRO A 218 -12.99 50.33 14.30
CA PRO A 218 -12.32 50.28 15.60
C PRO A 218 -12.72 51.44 16.52
N ASP A 219 -13.17 52.58 15.99
CA ASP A 219 -13.56 53.75 16.78
C ASP A 219 -14.93 53.59 17.47
N LEU A 220 -15.73 52.62 17.02
CA LEU A 220 -17.05 52.36 17.59
C LEU A 220 -16.95 51.86 19.04
N THR A 221 -17.72 52.41 19.96
CA THR A 221 -17.79 51.91 21.35
C THR A 221 -19.04 51.07 21.52
N LEU A 222 -18.88 49.79 21.87
CA LEU A 222 -20.00 48.89 22.12
C LEU A 222 -20.47 49.01 23.55
N VAL A 223 -21.77 49.26 23.72
CA VAL A 223 -22.44 49.26 25.02
C VAL A 223 -23.53 48.21 25.08
N ARG A 224 -23.72 47.61 26.25
CA ARG A 224 -24.85 46.74 26.57
C ARG A 224 -26.02 47.60 27.01
N SER A 225 -27.06 47.66 26.18
CA SER A 225 -28.29 48.40 26.44
C SER A 225 -29.43 47.44 26.77
N ARG A 226 -30.31 47.83 27.70
CA ARG A 226 -31.50 47.06 28.08
C ARG A 226 -32.73 47.65 27.39
N GLN A 227 -33.30 46.92 26.46
CA GLN A 227 -34.51 47.35 25.76
C GLN A 227 -35.75 47.29 26.67
N ALA A 228 -36.79 48.05 26.31
CA ALA A 228 -38.04 48.14 27.07
C ALA A 228 -38.78 46.80 27.26
N ASN A 229 -38.50 45.80 26.42
CA ASN A 229 -38.99 44.42 26.52
C ASN A 229 -38.15 43.52 27.44
N GLY A 230 -37.11 44.06 28.09
CA GLY A 230 -36.18 43.33 28.96
C GLY A 230 -35.02 42.64 28.23
N ALA A 231 -35.00 42.65 26.89
CA ALA A 231 -33.91 42.06 26.10
C ALA A 231 -32.63 42.90 26.19
N GLN A 232 -31.48 42.23 26.32
CA GLN A 232 -30.17 42.87 26.27
C GLN A 232 -29.69 42.92 24.83
N VAL A 233 -29.40 44.12 24.32
CA VAL A 233 -28.91 44.33 22.95
C VAL A 233 -27.65 45.18 22.99
N PHE A 234 -26.67 44.82 22.16
CA PHE A 234 -25.46 45.62 22.01
C PHE A 234 -25.70 46.71 20.98
N VAL A 235 -25.45 47.96 21.36
CA VAL A 235 -25.61 49.13 20.48
C VAL A 235 -24.36 49.99 20.54
N ASP A 236 -24.25 50.95 19.62
CA ASP A 236 -23.24 52.00 19.72
C ASP A 236 -23.56 52.91 20.91
N ARG A 237 -22.54 53.35 21.65
CA ARG A 237 -22.66 54.36 22.70
C ARG A 237 -23.34 55.64 22.23
N ALA A 238 -23.25 55.98 20.94
CA ALA A 238 -23.99 57.10 20.36
C ALA A 238 -25.52 56.94 20.46
N ILE A 239 -26.02 55.69 20.51
CA ILE A 239 -27.44 55.37 20.60
C ILE A 239 -27.89 55.29 22.07
N ASP A 240 -27.04 54.74 22.95
CA ASP A 240 -27.29 54.69 24.39
C ASP A 240 -26.07 55.13 25.19
N ALA A 241 -26.08 56.40 25.63
CA ALA A 241 -24.97 56.99 26.36
C ALA A 241 -24.79 56.43 27.78
N GLN A 242 -25.81 55.75 28.32
CA GLN A 242 -25.86 55.24 29.70
C GLN A 242 -25.60 53.72 29.78
N GLY A 243 -25.49 53.04 28.63
CA GLY A 243 -25.21 51.60 28.57
C GLY A 243 -23.83 51.23 29.12
N GLU A 244 -23.71 50.01 29.64
CA GLU A 244 -22.46 49.45 30.15
C GLU A 244 -21.47 49.22 29.00
N ILE A 245 -20.27 49.78 29.07
CA ILE A 245 -19.26 49.62 28.01
C ILE A 245 -18.73 48.19 28.00
N VAL A 246 -18.87 47.51 26.86
CA VAL A 246 -18.39 46.13 26.65
C VAL A 246 -17.11 46.12 25.83
N VAL A 247 -17.01 46.99 24.81
CA VAL A 247 -15.79 47.15 24.01
C VAL A 247 -15.51 48.63 23.80
N GLN A 248 -14.34 49.10 24.21
CA GLN A 248 -13.92 50.51 24.11
C GLN A 248 -13.54 50.89 22.66
N ALA A 249 -13.59 52.18 22.35
CA ALA A 249 -13.01 52.74 21.12
C ALA A 249 -11.50 52.44 21.04
N GLY A 250 -10.99 52.19 19.84
CA GLY A 250 -9.58 51.86 19.58
C GLY A 250 -9.21 50.38 19.79
N ALA A 251 -10.05 49.60 20.48
CA ALA A 251 -9.85 48.15 20.59
C ALA A 251 -10.07 47.47 19.22
N GLU A 252 -9.17 46.56 18.84
CA GLU A 252 -9.30 45.76 17.61
C GLU A 252 -10.63 44.99 17.63
N GLY A 253 -11.39 45.06 16.53
CA GLY A 253 -12.65 44.32 16.35
C GLY A 253 -12.44 42.82 16.13
N PHE A 254 -11.60 42.19 16.96
CA PHE A 254 -11.20 40.80 16.90
C PHE A 254 -11.70 40.09 18.17
N TYR A 255 -12.59 39.12 18.01
CA TYR A 255 -13.27 38.47 19.12
C TYR A 255 -12.71 37.07 19.35
N ASP A 256 -12.14 36.87 20.54
CA ASP A 256 -11.84 35.55 21.06
C ASP A 256 -13.13 34.86 21.57
N PHE A 257 -13.00 33.62 22.04
CA PHE A 257 -14.13 32.87 22.57
C PHE A 257 -14.87 33.60 23.71
N ALA A 258 -14.15 34.21 24.66
CA ALA A 258 -14.75 34.87 25.82
C ALA A 258 -15.58 36.10 25.40
N MET A 259 -15.05 36.89 24.47
CA MET A 259 -15.74 38.04 23.89
C MET A 259 -16.91 37.59 23.02
N ALA A 260 -16.72 36.59 22.16
CA ALA A 260 -17.77 36.04 21.31
C ALA A 260 -18.96 35.51 22.14
N ARG A 261 -18.69 34.90 23.29
CA ARG A 261 -19.72 34.47 24.25
C ARG A 261 -20.44 35.64 24.90
N THR A 262 -19.70 36.66 25.31
CA THR A 262 -20.27 37.88 25.90
C THR A 262 -21.20 38.60 24.92
N LEU A 263 -20.83 38.63 23.63
CA LEU A 263 -21.56 39.30 22.56
C LEU A 263 -22.70 38.46 21.96
N GLY A 264 -22.92 37.23 22.43
CA GLY A 264 -23.95 36.33 21.92
C GLY A 264 -23.67 35.76 20.52
N ILE A 265 -22.40 35.78 20.08
CA ILE A 265 -21.96 35.15 18.82
C ILE A 265 -21.79 33.64 19.01
N ALA A 266 -21.34 33.22 20.20
CA ALA A 266 -21.15 31.82 20.58
C ALA A 266 -21.88 31.53 21.91
N GLU A 267 -22.83 30.59 21.91
CA GLU A 267 -23.63 30.29 23.11
C GLU A 267 -23.13 29.09 23.92
N GLN A 268 -22.12 28.37 23.42
CA GLN A 268 -21.67 27.08 23.94
C GLN A 268 -20.25 27.13 24.50
N GLU A 269 -19.85 26.11 25.25
CA GLU A 269 -18.46 25.92 25.69
C GLU A 269 -17.49 25.79 24.49
N PRO A 270 -16.18 26.04 24.68
CA PRO A 270 -15.22 25.91 23.58
C PRO A 270 -15.06 24.45 23.15
N ALA A 271 -14.81 24.22 21.85
CA ALA A 271 -14.53 22.92 21.26
C ALA A 271 -13.11 22.93 20.69
N ASP A 272 -12.15 22.43 21.47
CA ASP A 272 -10.73 22.43 21.15
C ASP A 272 -10.34 21.33 20.16
N SER A 273 -11.17 20.30 20.02
CA SER A 273 -10.98 19.24 19.04
C SER A 273 -12.26 18.94 18.28
N LEU A 274 -12.10 18.36 17.08
CA LEU A 274 -13.23 17.91 16.26
C LEU A 274 -14.09 16.89 17.03
N ASP A 275 -13.51 16.05 17.87
CA ASP A 275 -14.25 15.08 18.69
C ASP A 275 -15.17 15.77 19.72
N GLN A 276 -14.68 16.85 20.36
CA GLN A 276 -15.49 17.64 21.28
C GLN A 276 -16.65 18.33 20.54
N LEU A 277 -16.39 18.85 19.34
CA LEU A 277 -17.42 19.45 18.49
C LEU A 277 -18.47 18.41 18.07
N CYS A 278 -18.04 17.23 17.60
CA CYS A 278 -18.91 16.13 17.21
C CYS A 278 -19.83 15.69 18.35
N LYS A 279 -19.28 15.56 19.57
CA LYS A 279 -20.07 15.27 20.78
C LYS A 279 -21.15 16.32 21.03
N LYS A 280 -20.82 17.61 20.95
CA LYS A 280 -21.78 18.71 21.12
C LYS A 280 -22.86 18.71 20.04
N LEU A 281 -22.46 18.40 18.80
CA LEU A 281 -23.36 18.28 17.67
C LEU A 281 -24.13 16.97 17.66
N ARG A 282 -23.90 16.02 18.59
CA ARG A 282 -24.47 14.67 18.54
C ARG A 282 -24.28 14.01 17.17
N LEU A 283 -23.05 14.09 16.66
CA LEU A 283 -22.60 13.44 15.44
C LEU A 283 -21.53 12.41 15.81
N PRO A 284 -21.67 11.14 15.43
CA PRO A 284 -20.58 10.18 15.53
C PRO A 284 -19.46 10.59 14.58
N ARG A 285 -18.22 10.68 15.06
CA ARG A 285 -17.08 11.05 14.21
C ARG A 285 -16.95 10.12 13.01
N GLN A 286 -17.27 8.84 13.19
CA GLN A 286 -17.17 7.84 12.14
C GLN A 286 -18.06 8.19 10.94
N GLN A 287 -19.24 8.81 11.19
CA GLN A 287 -20.21 9.20 10.17
C GLN A 287 -19.86 10.51 9.46
N LEU A 288 -18.76 11.17 9.83
CA LEU A 288 -18.42 12.50 9.38
C LEU A 288 -17.48 12.43 8.18
N GLU A 289 -18.00 12.72 6.99
CA GLU A 289 -17.21 12.71 5.76
C GLU A 289 -16.40 14.01 5.62
N GLU A 290 -15.09 13.90 5.41
CA GLU A 290 -14.21 15.06 5.14
C GLU A 290 -14.22 15.41 3.65
N LEU A 291 -14.55 16.66 3.32
CA LEU A 291 -14.38 17.28 2.00
C LEU A 291 -13.24 18.30 2.07
N SER A 292 -12.17 18.05 1.30
CA SER A 292 -11.02 18.94 1.22
C SER A 292 -11.19 19.95 0.08
N GLY A 293 -11.07 21.25 0.38
CA GLY A 293 -11.09 22.33 -0.61
C GLY A 293 -9.72 22.77 -1.14
N GLY A 294 -8.66 21.98 -0.92
CA GLY A 294 -7.26 22.37 -1.14
C GLY A 294 -6.92 22.82 -2.58
N ASN A 295 -5.84 23.60 -2.70
CA ASN A 295 -5.32 24.13 -3.97
C ASN A 295 -4.67 23.07 -4.86
N ASP A 296 -4.19 21.95 -4.29
CA ASP A 296 -3.58 20.88 -5.07
C ASP A 296 -4.66 20.04 -5.75
N PRO A 297 -4.56 19.79 -7.07
CA PRO A 297 -5.46 18.87 -7.74
C PRO A 297 -5.36 17.50 -7.07
N ASP A 298 -6.51 16.86 -6.80
CA ASP A 298 -6.52 15.50 -6.28
C ASP A 298 -5.66 14.60 -7.17
N ALA A 299 -4.58 14.10 -6.59
CA ALA A 299 -3.61 13.22 -7.19
C ALA A 299 -3.71 11.86 -6.48
N PRO A 300 -4.75 11.07 -6.80
CA PRO A 300 -4.94 9.76 -6.18
C PRO A 300 -3.89 8.78 -6.70
N TRP A 301 -3.34 7.97 -5.81
CA TRP A 301 -2.46 6.87 -6.16
C TRP A 301 -2.93 5.58 -5.51
N ARG A 302 -2.81 4.47 -6.24
CA ARG A 302 -3.16 3.14 -5.74
C ARG A 302 -1.89 2.39 -5.37
N ILE A 303 -1.84 1.84 -4.17
CA ILE A 303 -0.77 0.95 -3.70
C ILE A 303 -1.42 -0.36 -3.26
N VAL A 304 -0.95 -1.47 -3.82
CA VAL A 304 -1.41 -2.81 -3.46
C VAL A 304 -0.43 -3.41 -2.46
N LEU A 305 -0.96 -3.89 -1.34
CA LEU A 305 -0.25 -4.60 -0.28
C LEU A 305 -0.57 -6.09 -0.41
N THR A 306 0.37 -6.86 -0.96
CA THR A 306 0.21 -8.29 -1.25
C THR A 306 1.23 -9.11 -0.47
N GLY A 307 0.83 -10.28 0.04
CA GLY A 307 1.70 -11.20 0.78
C GLY A 307 1.64 -11.02 2.30
N ASN A 308 2.66 -11.51 3.00
CA ASN A 308 2.74 -11.42 4.46
C ASN A 308 3.17 -10.03 4.91
N ILE A 309 2.62 -9.55 6.03
CA ILE A 309 3.07 -8.27 6.61
C ILE A 309 4.38 -8.52 7.38
N ASP A 310 5.50 -8.25 6.71
CA ASP A 310 6.86 -8.36 7.22
C ASP A 310 7.66 -7.09 6.95
N ALA A 311 8.91 -7.05 7.42
CA ALA A 311 9.81 -5.91 7.23
C ALA A 311 10.02 -5.58 5.74
N ASP A 312 10.02 -6.59 4.86
CA ASP A 312 10.22 -6.42 3.42
C ASP A 312 9.02 -5.73 2.75
N LEU A 313 7.81 -6.15 3.11
CA LEU A 313 6.58 -5.50 2.65
C LEU A 313 6.54 -4.04 3.13
N ILE A 314 6.95 -3.76 4.37
CA ILE A 314 7.00 -2.40 4.91
C ILE A 314 8.00 -1.53 4.12
N GLU A 315 9.22 -2.01 3.90
CA GLU A 315 10.23 -1.24 3.15
C GLU A 315 9.80 -1.00 1.69
N ARG A 316 9.22 -2.01 1.02
CA ARG A 316 8.63 -1.84 -0.31
C ARG A 316 7.49 -0.82 -0.30
N PHE A 317 6.64 -0.87 0.72
CA PHE A 317 5.54 0.06 0.88
C PHE A 317 6.03 1.51 1.09
N LYS A 318 6.99 1.73 2.01
CA LYS A 318 7.62 3.04 2.25
C LYS A 318 8.22 3.62 0.97
N ARG A 319 8.94 2.81 0.17
CA ARG A 319 9.46 3.25 -1.15
C ARG A 319 8.36 3.67 -2.12
N ARG A 320 7.27 2.90 -2.20
CA ARG A 320 6.11 3.22 -3.07
C ARG A 320 5.38 4.48 -2.63
N VAL A 321 5.25 4.71 -1.32
CA VAL A 321 4.69 5.94 -0.76
C VAL A 321 5.57 7.13 -1.11
N HIS A 322 6.87 7.06 -0.84
CA HIS A 322 7.80 8.16 -1.15
C HIS A 322 7.74 8.59 -2.63
N ARG A 323 7.59 7.63 -3.55
CA ARG A 323 7.41 7.90 -4.98
C ARG A 323 6.07 8.56 -5.31
N ALA A 324 4.98 8.09 -4.70
CA ALA A 324 3.67 8.72 -4.85
C ALA A 324 3.72 10.18 -4.36
N GLU A 325 4.33 10.42 -3.21
CA GLU A 325 4.52 11.77 -2.66
C GLU A 325 5.39 12.67 -3.54
N GLY A 326 6.49 12.13 -4.08
CA GLY A 326 7.33 12.83 -5.05
C GLY A 326 6.58 13.21 -6.34
N SER A 327 5.52 12.46 -6.67
CA SER A 327 4.61 12.75 -7.79
C SER A 327 3.43 13.65 -7.41
N GLY A 328 3.42 14.19 -6.19
CA GLY A 328 2.38 15.09 -5.68
C GLY A 328 1.14 14.38 -5.12
N ALA A 329 1.21 13.09 -4.79
CA ALA A 329 0.06 12.35 -4.25
C ALA A 329 -0.44 12.95 -2.92
N ASN A 330 -1.72 13.28 -2.88
CA ASN A 330 -2.42 13.74 -1.68
C ASN A 330 -3.48 12.72 -1.19
N ILE A 331 -3.75 11.68 -1.98
CA ILE A 331 -4.69 10.60 -1.66
C ILE A 331 -4.06 9.26 -2.02
N LEU A 332 -4.04 8.32 -1.07
CA LEU A 332 -3.58 6.95 -1.28
C LEU A 332 -4.73 5.95 -1.09
N PHE A 333 -5.01 5.20 -2.14
CA PHE A 333 -5.86 4.01 -2.14
C PHE A 333 -5.01 2.79 -1.81
N LEU A 334 -5.17 2.25 -0.62
CA LEU A 334 -4.45 1.07 -0.16
C LEU A 334 -5.30 -0.17 -0.40
N GLN A 335 -4.99 -0.93 -1.44
CA GLN A 335 -5.64 -2.20 -1.69
C GLN A 335 -4.96 -3.29 -0.86
N LEU A 336 -5.69 -3.80 0.12
CA LEU A 336 -5.23 -4.83 1.04
C LEU A 336 -5.53 -6.21 0.42
N GLU A 337 -4.46 -6.94 0.11
CA GLU A 337 -4.45 -8.34 -0.32
C GLU A 337 -3.45 -9.15 0.51
N CYS A 338 -3.09 -8.62 1.68
CA CYS A 338 -2.14 -9.23 2.59
C CYS A 338 -2.84 -10.16 3.59
N SER A 339 -2.13 -11.20 3.99
CA SER A 339 -2.58 -12.19 4.99
C SER A 339 -1.38 -12.60 5.83
N GLY A 340 -1.57 -12.83 7.13
CA GLY A 340 -0.48 -13.20 8.03
C GLY A 340 0.65 -12.16 8.14
N GLY A 341 1.83 -12.59 8.60
CA GLY A 341 2.97 -11.73 8.93
C GLY A 341 3.35 -11.75 10.40
N THR A 342 4.08 -10.74 10.88
CA THR A 342 4.43 -10.57 12.30
C THR A 342 3.64 -9.42 12.93
N GLY A 343 3.25 -9.56 14.20
CA GLY A 343 2.47 -8.54 14.92
C GLY A 343 3.22 -7.21 15.06
N SER A 344 4.55 -7.28 15.22
CA SER A 344 5.42 -6.10 15.25
C SER A 344 5.45 -5.36 13.92
N ALA A 345 5.57 -6.07 12.79
CA ALA A 345 5.52 -5.47 11.46
C ALA A 345 4.15 -4.85 11.16
N ALA A 346 3.06 -5.53 11.53
CA ALA A 346 1.71 -4.98 11.38
C ALA A 346 1.51 -3.70 12.20
N SER A 347 2.05 -3.65 13.41
CA SER A 347 2.04 -2.46 14.27
C SER A 347 2.88 -1.32 13.69
N GLU A 348 4.09 -1.61 13.20
CA GLU A 348 4.97 -0.63 12.56
C GLU A 348 4.31 -0.03 11.31
N LEU A 349 3.71 -0.86 10.46
CA LEU A 349 2.99 -0.41 9.28
C LEU A 349 1.82 0.50 9.66
N ALA A 350 1.06 0.15 10.69
CA ALA A 350 -0.05 0.97 11.17
C ALA A 350 0.42 2.33 11.71
N ASP A 351 1.55 2.37 12.42
CA ASP A 351 2.14 3.62 12.93
C ASP A 351 2.63 4.52 11.79
N TYR A 352 3.30 3.94 10.80
CA TYR A 352 3.72 4.69 9.61
C TYR A 352 2.52 5.28 8.85
N LEU A 353 1.43 4.51 8.69
CA LEU A 353 0.19 5.01 8.08
C LEU A 353 -0.46 6.12 8.92
N ALA A 354 -0.45 6.01 10.25
CA ALA A 354 -0.95 7.05 11.13
C ALA A 354 -0.12 8.35 11.00
N GLU A 355 1.20 8.25 10.85
CA GLU A 355 2.10 9.38 10.60
C GLU A 355 1.80 10.06 9.25
N LEU A 356 1.59 9.30 8.17
CA LEU A 356 1.22 9.87 6.85
C LEU A 356 -0.07 10.71 6.90
N ARG A 357 -1.01 10.30 7.74
CA ARG A 357 -2.29 10.98 7.96
C ARG A 357 -2.18 12.19 8.90
N SER A 358 -1.10 12.29 9.68
CA SER A 358 -0.97 13.27 10.75
C SER A 358 -1.21 14.70 10.24
N PRO A 359 -2.12 15.47 10.87
CA PRO A 359 -2.38 16.85 10.48
C PRO A 359 -1.20 17.79 10.78
N GLN A 360 -0.23 17.36 11.58
CA GLN A 360 1.01 18.10 11.84
C GLN A 360 1.99 18.06 10.66
N ARG A 361 1.78 17.16 9.69
CA ARG A 361 2.63 17.00 8.52
C ARG A 361 2.39 18.14 7.52
N GLU A 362 3.43 18.58 6.83
CA GLU A 362 3.32 19.68 5.84
C GLU A 362 2.33 19.33 4.71
N LYS A 363 2.31 18.06 4.30
CA LYS A 363 1.38 17.48 3.33
C LYS A 363 0.74 16.21 3.92
N PRO A 364 -0.39 16.33 4.62
CA PRO A 364 -1.11 15.17 5.13
C PRO A 364 -1.71 14.39 3.96
N VAL A 365 -1.59 13.07 4.00
CA VAL A 365 -2.09 12.19 2.95
C VAL A 365 -3.41 11.56 3.41
N ARG A 366 -4.44 11.65 2.57
CA ARG A 366 -5.70 10.95 2.81
C ARG A 366 -5.54 9.47 2.47
N LEU A 367 -5.76 8.60 3.45
CA LEU A 367 -5.62 7.15 3.30
C LEU A 367 -6.98 6.45 3.22
N ILE A 368 -7.23 5.73 2.13
CA ILE A 368 -8.45 4.95 1.90
C ILE A 368 -8.06 3.48 1.77
N ALA A 369 -8.39 2.65 2.76
CA ALA A 369 -8.22 1.21 2.69
C ALA A 369 -9.33 0.58 1.85
N PHE A 370 -8.94 -0.24 0.88
CA PHE A 370 -9.82 -1.16 0.18
C PHE A 370 -9.49 -2.59 0.60
N VAL A 371 -10.37 -3.20 1.38
CA VAL A 371 -10.20 -4.56 1.90
C VAL A 371 -10.73 -5.56 0.88
N SER A 372 -9.83 -6.31 0.25
CA SER A 372 -10.22 -7.37 -0.68
C SER A 372 -10.65 -8.65 0.07
N PRO A 373 -11.29 -9.63 -0.61
CA PRO A 373 -11.58 -10.95 -0.02
C PRO A 373 -10.33 -11.76 0.35
N HIS A 374 -9.15 -11.36 -0.15
CA HIS A 374 -7.86 -11.97 0.18
C HIS A 374 -7.24 -11.37 1.45
N ALA A 375 -7.67 -10.18 1.89
CA ALA A 375 -7.20 -9.58 3.12
C ALA A 375 -7.70 -10.37 4.33
N ARG A 376 -6.77 -10.86 5.16
CA ARG A 376 -7.09 -11.65 6.37
C ARG A 376 -6.12 -11.32 7.51
N ASP A 377 -6.44 -11.82 8.70
CA ASP A 377 -5.57 -11.78 9.87
C ASP A 377 -5.09 -10.37 10.24
N LEU A 378 -3.77 -10.13 10.13
CA LEU A 378 -3.09 -8.88 10.45
C LEU A 378 -3.41 -7.74 9.48
N ALA A 379 -4.08 -7.98 8.36
CA ALA A 379 -4.58 -6.92 7.47
C ALA A 379 -5.54 -5.95 8.20
N LEU A 380 -6.08 -6.36 9.36
CA LEU A 380 -6.83 -5.51 10.27
C LEU A 380 -6.05 -4.24 10.67
N PHE A 381 -4.75 -4.33 10.91
CA PHE A 381 -3.91 -3.21 11.35
C PHE A 381 -3.83 -2.07 10.32
N PRO A 382 -3.33 -2.31 9.08
CA PRO A 382 -3.30 -1.26 8.07
C PRO A 382 -4.68 -0.76 7.69
N ALA A 383 -5.73 -1.59 7.76
CA ALA A 383 -7.11 -1.15 7.56
C ALA A 383 -7.54 -0.11 8.62
N LEU A 384 -7.34 -0.41 9.91
CA LEU A 384 -7.71 0.48 11.02
C LEU A 384 -6.90 1.78 11.04
N ALA A 385 -5.63 1.73 10.61
CA ALA A 385 -4.76 2.90 10.53
C ALA A 385 -5.18 3.91 9.43
N CYS A 386 -5.92 3.47 8.41
CA CYS A 386 -6.39 4.35 7.34
C CYS A 386 -7.50 5.30 7.81
N SER A 387 -7.72 6.42 7.12
CA SER A 387 -8.84 7.32 7.48
C SER A 387 -10.21 6.70 7.15
N ARG A 388 -10.29 5.97 6.05
CA ARG A 388 -11.52 5.32 5.55
C ARG A 388 -11.24 3.85 5.24
N ILE A 389 -12.24 3.02 5.47
CA ILE A 389 -12.24 1.59 5.18
C ILE A 389 -13.42 1.32 4.25
N VAL A 390 -13.12 0.78 3.08
CA VAL A 390 -14.10 0.26 2.14
C VAL A 390 -13.83 -1.21 1.94
N MET A 391 -14.86 -2.03 2.00
CA MET A 391 -14.72 -3.48 1.91
C MET A 391 -15.29 -3.99 0.59
N ALA A 392 -14.64 -4.99 0.01
CA ALA A 392 -15.19 -5.70 -1.13
C ALA A 392 -16.37 -6.59 -0.68
N GLU A 393 -17.32 -6.86 -1.58
CA GLU A 393 -18.33 -7.91 -1.35
C GLU A 393 -17.65 -9.23 -0.99
N GLY A 394 -18.07 -9.85 0.13
CA GLY A 394 -17.46 -11.09 0.63
C GLY A 394 -16.10 -10.93 1.34
N ALA A 395 -15.60 -9.71 1.55
CA ALA A 395 -14.42 -9.47 2.37
C ALA A 395 -14.70 -9.61 3.86
N SER A 396 -13.67 -9.96 4.62
CA SER A 396 -13.75 -10.07 6.09
C SER A 396 -12.48 -9.52 6.74
N LEU A 397 -12.61 -8.86 7.89
CA LEU A 397 -11.49 -8.40 8.71
C LEU A 397 -11.40 -9.18 10.02
N GLY A 398 -10.17 -9.47 10.46
CA GLY A 398 -9.90 -10.24 11.67
C GLY A 398 -9.90 -11.75 11.42
N GLY A 399 -10.34 -12.53 12.41
CA GLY A 399 -10.30 -14.00 12.31
C GLY A 399 -8.91 -14.61 12.41
N MET A 400 -8.06 -14.07 13.28
CA MET A 400 -6.62 -14.39 13.43
C MET A 400 -6.33 -15.72 14.13
N ASP A 401 -7.23 -16.71 14.06
CA ASP A 401 -7.12 -17.94 14.84
C ASP A 401 -5.85 -18.73 14.49
N ASP A 402 -5.60 -18.96 13.20
CA ASP A 402 -4.40 -19.64 12.71
C ASP A 402 -3.11 -18.87 13.08
N TRP A 403 -3.18 -17.54 13.06
CA TRP A 403 -2.05 -16.68 13.39
C TRP A 403 -1.69 -16.77 14.88
N PHE A 404 -2.68 -16.73 15.77
CA PHE A 404 -2.46 -16.86 17.21
C PHE A 404 -2.04 -18.27 17.62
N LEU A 405 -2.49 -19.31 16.90
CA LEU A 405 -1.97 -20.67 17.07
C LEU A 405 -0.47 -20.75 16.80
N ALA A 406 0.02 -20.00 15.80
CA ALA A 406 1.45 -19.91 15.50
C ALA A 406 2.22 -18.97 16.44
N ASN A 407 1.56 -18.00 17.09
CA ASN A 407 2.19 -16.95 17.90
C ASN A 407 1.53 -16.83 19.30
N PRO A 408 1.64 -17.85 20.17
CA PRO A 408 0.98 -17.85 21.47
C PRO A 408 1.56 -16.76 22.40
N GLY A 409 0.70 -16.11 23.18
CA GLY A 409 1.10 -15.14 24.21
C GLY A 409 1.21 -13.69 23.73
N GLN A 410 0.90 -13.39 22.47
CA GLN A 410 0.90 -12.02 21.92
C GLN A 410 -0.45 -11.30 22.02
N GLU A 411 -1.47 -11.92 22.63
CA GLU A 411 -2.84 -11.40 22.71
C GLU A 411 -2.90 -10.01 23.37
N GLY A 412 -2.21 -9.83 24.49
CA GLY A 412 -2.30 -8.58 25.27
C GLY A 412 -1.66 -7.37 24.60
N GLU A 413 -0.51 -7.56 23.94
CA GLU A 413 0.16 -6.47 23.19
C GLU A 413 -0.69 -6.06 21.98
N MET A 414 -1.20 -7.04 21.25
CA MET A 414 -2.09 -6.84 20.10
C MET A 414 -3.39 -6.13 20.50
N GLU A 415 -4.02 -6.56 21.60
CA GLU A 415 -5.24 -5.96 22.12
C GLU A 415 -5.04 -4.47 22.39
N LYS A 416 -3.97 -4.12 23.10
CA LYS A 416 -3.65 -2.73 23.41
C LYS A 416 -3.47 -1.90 22.13
N LYS A 417 -2.74 -2.41 21.14
CA LYS A 417 -2.51 -1.70 19.89
C LYS A 417 -3.80 -1.49 19.08
N LEU A 418 -4.66 -2.50 19.02
CA LEU A 418 -5.96 -2.39 18.36
C LEU A 418 -6.87 -1.37 19.06
N GLN A 419 -6.87 -1.32 20.40
CA GLN A 419 -7.58 -0.31 21.16
C GLN A 419 -7.09 1.11 20.84
N GLU A 420 -5.76 1.30 20.76
CA GLU A 420 -5.16 2.59 20.37
C GLU A 420 -5.59 3.03 18.97
N LEU A 421 -5.55 2.12 17.98
CA LEU A 421 -5.97 2.41 16.61
C LEU A 421 -7.47 2.77 16.53
N LEU A 422 -8.34 2.04 17.23
CA LEU A 422 -9.78 2.33 17.28
C LEU A 422 -10.08 3.67 17.96
N GLN A 423 -9.40 3.97 19.07
CA GLN A 423 -9.53 5.27 19.74
C GLN A 423 -9.05 6.42 18.85
N ALA A 424 -7.97 6.23 18.08
CA ALA A 424 -7.49 7.21 17.10
C ALA A 424 -8.46 7.45 15.92
N ARG A 425 -9.46 6.57 15.74
CA ARG A 425 -10.59 6.75 14.81
C ARG A 425 -11.81 7.42 15.46
N GLY A 426 -11.78 7.67 16.77
CA GLY A 426 -12.86 8.29 17.52
C GLY A 426 -13.83 7.30 18.19
N TYR A 427 -13.51 6.00 18.24
CA TYR A 427 -14.32 5.05 19.00
C TYR A 427 -14.19 5.31 20.51
N PRO A 428 -15.31 5.29 21.28
CA PRO A 428 -15.28 5.31 22.73
C PRO A 428 -14.42 4.18 23.29
N LYS A 429 -13.79 4.41 24.45
CA LYS A 429 -12.87 3.45 25.08
C LYS A 429 -13.49 2.06 25.27
N GLU A 430 -14.74 2.01 25.74
CA GLU A 430 -15.46 0.75 25.98
C GLU A 430 -15.73 -0.04 24.69
N GLU A 431 -16.05 0.67 23.62
CA GLU A 431 -16.31 0.07 22.30
C GLU A 431 -15.01 -0.40 21.65
N ALA A 432 -13.94 0.41 21.75
CA ALA A 432 -12.60 0.03 21.31
C ALA A 432 -12.09 -1.22 22.06
N GLU A 433 -12.35 -1.31 23.37
CA GLU A 433 -12.03 -2.47 24.19
C GLU A 433 -12.83 -3.71 23.74
N ALA A 434 -14.14 -3.58 23.54
CA ALA A 434 -15.00 -4.69 23.11
C ALA A 434 -14.53 -5.28 21.78
N PHE A 435 -14.21 -4.42 20.82
CA PHE A 435 -13.69 -4.82 19.51
C PHE A 435 -12.33 -5.51 19.60
N ALA A 436 -11.36 -4.87 20.26
CA ALA A 436 -10.02 -5.42 20.40
C ALA A 436 -10.09 -6.80 21.05
N LYS A 437 -10.83 -6.94 22.16
CA LYS A 437 -11.04 -8.22 22.84
C LYS A 437 -11.72 -9.26 21.98
N GLY A 438 -12.71 -8.91 21.15
CA GLY A 438 -13.30 -9.93 20.28
C GLY A 438 -12.35 -10.43 19.20
N TRP A 439 -11.46 -9.56 18.71
CA TRP A 439 -10.43 -9.96 17.74
C TRP A 439 -9.27 -10.74 18.36
N THR A 440 -8.97 -10.55 19.65
CA THR A 440 -7.83 -11.21 20.33
C THR A 440 -8.23 -12.39 21.22
N ASP A 441 -9.40 -12.33 21.86
CA ASP A 441 -9.88 -13.32 22.81
C ASP A 441 -11.01 -14.18 22.20
N PRO A 442 -10.78 -15.49 22.01
CA PRO A 442 -11.81 -16.39 21.50
C PRO A 442 -12.99 -16.59 22.47
N ALA A 443 -12.82 -16.41 23.78
CA ALA A 443 -13.84 -16.65 24.79
C ALA A 443 -14.86 -15.49 24.93
N VAL A 444 -14.48 -14.29 24.47
CA VAL A 444 -15.30 -13.09 24.62
C VAL A 444 -16.49 -13.08 23.67
N ARG A 445 -17.63 -12.59 24.16
CA ARG A 445 -18.84 -12.29 23.38
C ARG A 445 -18.96 -10.79 23.14
N ILE A 446 -19.22 -10.38 21.90
CA ILE A 446 -19.50 -8.98 21.55
C ILE A 446 -20.97 -8.85 21.14
N ALA A 447 -21.64 -7.82 21.67
CA ALA A 447 -23.01 -7.47 21.34
C ALA A 447 -23.16 -5.98 21.01
N LEU A 448 -24.09 -5.69 20.10
CA LEU A 448 -24.62 -4.36 19.85
C LEU A 448 -25.76 -4.09 20.84
N GLY A 449 -25.56 -3.10 21.70
CA GLY A 449 -26.53 -2.61 22.65
C GLY A 449 -27.18 -1.32 22.16
N VAL A 450 -28.48 -1.19 22.38
CA VAL A 450 -29.23 0.04 22.15
C VAL A 450 -29.68 0.61 23.49
N ASN A 451 -29.38 1.88 23.74
CA ASN A 451 -29.82 2.57 24.94
C ASN A 451 -31.34 2.74 24.91
N ARG A 452 -32.02 2.34 25.99
CA ARG A 452 -33.49 2.35 26.08
C ARG A 452 -34.07 3.77 26.10
N THR A 453 -33.30 4.75 26.55
CA THR A 453 -33.74 6.14 26.75
C THR A 453 -33.34 7.02 25.57
N THR A 454 -32.09 6.91 25.11
CA THR A 454 -31.56 7.78 24.05
C THR A 454 -31.72 7.18 22.65
N GLY A 455 -31.95 5.86 22.53
CA GLY A 455 -31.96 5.16 21.25
C GLY A 455 -30.58 5.05 20.59
N GLU A 456 -29.51 5.37 21.32
CA GLU A 456 -28.14 5.29 20.82
C GLU A 456 -27.68 3.83 20.76
N SER A 457 -27.05 3.43 19.66
CA SER A 457 -26.49 2.09 19.44
C SER A 457 -24.98 2.11 19.67
N ARG A 458 -24.45 1.17 20.46
CA ARG A 458 -23.02 1.01 20.74
C ARG A 458 -22.65 -0.44 20.95
N ILE A 459 -21.38 -0.75 20.70
CA ILE A 459 -20.86 -2.10 20.87
C ILE A 459 -20.25 -2.28 22.26
N PHE A 460 -20.56 -3.41 22.88
CA PHE A 460 -20.11 -3.79 24.21
C PHE A 460 -19.70 -5.26 24.25
N LEU A 461 -18.96 -5.62 25.30
CA LEU A 461 -18.87 -7.00 25.73
C LEU A 461 -20.26 -7.46 26.19
N ALA A 462 -20.73 -8.60 25.71
CA ALA A 462 -22.09 -9.07 26.00
C ALA A 462 -22.32 -9.24 27.51
N ASP A 463 -21.33 -9.74 28.24
CA ASP A 463 -21.40 -9.93 29.70
C ASP A 463 -21.51 -8.60 30.47
N GLN A 464 -20.95 -7.51 29.91
CA GLN A 464 -21.08 -6.17 30.49
C GLN A 464 -22.44 -5.58 30.14
N LEU A 465 -22.88 -5.72 28.89
CA LEU A 465 -24.16 -5.23 28.41
C LEU A 465 -25.34 -5.84 29.17
N GLU A 466 -25.30 -7.14 29.47
CA GLU A 466 -26.33 -7.86 30.23
C GLU A 466 -26.50 -7.32 31.66
N LYS A 467 -25.45 -6.70 32.24
CA LYS A 467 -25.48 -6.09 33.57
C LYS A 467 -26.01 -4.65 33.57
N MET A 468 -26.10 -4.01 32.40
CA MET A 468 -26.53 -2.62 32.26
C MET A 468 -28.05 -2.55 32.06
N ALA A 469 -28.78 -2.02 33.04
CA ALA A 469 -30.24 -1.89 32.95
C ALA A 469 -30.71 -0.90 31.85
N GLU A 470 -29.90 0.13 31.58
CA GLU A 470 -30.20 1.20 30.62
C GLU A 470 -30.06 0.78 29.16
N TRP A 471 -29.31 -0.29 28.91
CA TRP A 471 -29.03 -0.78 27.57
C TRP A 471 -29.80 -2.07 27.30
N LYS A 472 -30.13 -2.30 26.03
CA LYS A 472 -30.81 -3.49 25.58
C LYS A 472 -29.97 -4.15 24.49
N LEU A 473 -29.67 -5.44 24.66
CA LEU A 473 -29.07 -6.23 23.61
C LEU A 473 -30.00 -6.30 22.40
N GLU A 474 -29.50 -5.89 21.24
CA GLU A 474 -30.24 -5.95 19.98
C GLU A 474 -29.68 -7.01 19.05
N ILE A 475 -28.37 -6.99 18.80
CA ILE A 475 -27.68 -7.93 17.92
C ILE A 475 -26.48 -8.51 18.66
N LEU A 476 -26.35 -9.83 18.63
CA LEU A 476 -25.14 -10.51 19.06
C LEU A 476 -24.20 -10.60 17.86
N LEU A 477 -23.14 -9.77 17.85
CA LEU A 477 -22.21 -9.65 16.73
C LEU A 477 -21.33 -10.89 16.61
N LYS A 478 -20.93 -11.45 17.76
CA LYS A 478 -20.25 -12.74 17.87
C LYS A 478 -21.17 -13.72 18.60
N PRO A 479 -22.03 -14.48 17.87
CA PRO A 479 -22.91 -15.44 18.47
C PRO A 479 -22.16 -16.68 18.95
N PHE A 480 -22.55 -17.20 20.13
CA PHE A 480 -22.02 -18.46 20.63
C PHE A 480 -22.82 -19.62 19.99
N ARG A 481 -22.54 -19.95 18.72
CA ARG A 481 -22.94 -21.25 18.16
C ARG A 481 -21.93 -22.29 18.63
N LYS A 482 -22.39 -23.51 18.95
CA LYS A 482 -21.49 -24.62 19.36
C LYS A 482 -20.38 -24.93 18.33
N GLU A 483 -20.58 -24.58 17.07
CA GLU A 483 -19.61 -24.77 15.98
C GLU A 483 -18.56 -23.65 15.90
N GLU A 484 -18.84 -22.49 16.48
CA GLU A 484 -17.96 -21.30 16.54
C GLU A 484 -17.36 -21.11 17.95
N GLU A 485 -17.53 -22.12 18.81
CA GLU A 485 -17.02 -22.15 20.17
C GLU A 485 -15.49 -22.05 20.16
N GLY A 486 -14.98 -20.91 20.61
CA GLY A 486 -13.53 -20.65 20.66
C GLY A 486 -12.93 -20.00 19.40
N GLN A 487 -13.73 -19.52 18.45
CA GLN A 487 -13.21 -18.72 17.32
C GLN A 487 -13.14 -17.23 17.68
N ARG A 488 -12.15 -16.53 17.15
CA ARG A 488 -12.06 -15.06 17.26
C ARG A 488 -13.02 -14.36 16.30
N PHE A 489 -13.36 -13.13 16.63
CA PHE A 489 -14.33 -12.35 15.88
C PHE A 489 -13.87 -12.12 14.43
N LYS A 490 -14.76 -12.40 13.48
CA LYS A 490 -14.61 -12.10 12.06
C LYS A 490 -15.64 -11.06 11.68
N MET A 491 -15.18 -9.91 11.21
CA MET A 491 -16.03 -8.81 10.78
C MET A 491 -16.30 -8.93 9.28
N SER A 492 -17.54 -9.25 8.87
CA SER A 492 -17.92 -9.26 7.45
C SER A 492 -18.09 -7.84 6.90
N ALA A 493 -17.99 -7.70 5.58
CA ALA A 493 -18.20 -6.43 4.89
C ALA A 493 -19.57 -5.80 5.21
N GLU A 494 -20.63 -6.60 5.25
CA GLU A 494 -21.99 -6.15 5.53
C GLU A 494 -22.14 -5.66 6.97
N LEU A 495 -21.53 -6.37 7.92
CA LEU A 495 -21.54 -6.00 9.33
C LEU A 495 -20.69 -4.74 9.58
N ALA A 496 -19.53 -4.65 8.95
CA ALA A 496 -18.66 -3.48 9.05
C ALA A 496 -19.33 -2.20 8.53
N ALA A 497 -20.14 -2.33 7.48
CA ALA A 497 -20.88 -1.23 6.85
C ALA A 497 -22.22 -0.90 7.51
N ASP A 498 -22.64 -1.65 8.53
CA ASP A 498 -23.87 -1.36 9.28
C ASP A 498 -23.80 0.06 9.88
N PRO A 499 -24.81 0.92 9.69
CA PRO A 499 -24.82 2.30 10.20
C PRO A 499 -24.59 2.43 11.72
N ARG A 500 -24.89 1.38 12.50
CA ARG A 500 -24.70 1.33 13.95
C ARG A 500 -23.28 1.00 14.37
N ILE A 501 -22.51 0.37 13.49
CA ILE A 501 -21.14 -0.13 13.72
C ILE A 501 -20.12 0.81 13.07
N HIS A 502 -20.41 1.17 11.81
CA HIS A 502 -19.69 2.14 11.00
C HIS A 502 -18.16 1.94 10.96
N LEU A 503 -17.71 0.68 10.93
CA LEU A 503 -16.29 0.39 10.79
C LEU A 503 -15.82 0.64 9.36
N ALA A 504 -16.60 0.20 8.38
CA ALA A 504 -16.44 0.47 6.96
C ALA A 504 -17.50 1.48 6.49
N GLN A 505 -17.14 2.41 5.62
CA GLN A 505 -18.08 3.40 5.10
C GLN A 505 -19.05 2.81 4.08
N ARG A 506 -18.64 1.76 3.36
CA ARG A 506 -19.45 1.11 2.32
C ARG A 506 -18.86 -0.25 1.92
N VAL A 507 -19.69 -1.01 1.23
CA VAL A 507 -19.31 -2.23 0.50
C VAL A 507 -19.37 -1.95 -1.00
N VAL A 508 -18.36 -2.36 -1.74
CA VAL A 508 -18.27 -2.21 -3.21
C VAL A 508 -17.81 -3.53 -3.82
N LYS A 509 -17.97 -3.71 -5.14
CA LYS A 509 -17.50 -4.94 -5.81
C LYS A 509 -16.00 -4.92 -6.08
N ASP A 510 -15.50 -3.77 -6.52
CA ASP A 510 -14.15 -3.62 -7.02
C ASP A 510 -13.59 -2.21 -6.76
N MET A 511 -12.30 -2.07 -7.05
CA MET A 511 -11.59 -0.78 -6.98
C MET A 511 -12.16 0.27 -7.94
N GLU A 512 -12.81 -0.14 -9.04
CA GLU A 512 -13.36 0.82 -10.01
C GLU A 512 -14.60 1.50 -9.44
N GLN A 513 -15.49 0.73 -8.81
CA GLN A 513 -16.64 1.23 -8.08
C GLN A 513 -16.22 2.10 -6.90
N LEU A 514 -15.15 1.72 -6.18
CA LEU A 514 -14.57 2.58 -5.16
C LEU A 514 -14.13 3.93 -5.74
N ALA A 515 -13.36 3.91 -6.84
CA ALA A 515 -12.88 5.13 -7.50
C ALA A 515 -14.05 6.05 -7.88
N VAL A 516 -15.07 5.50 -8.54
CA VAL A 516 -16.27 6.25 -8.93
C VAL A 516 -17.01 6.81 -7.73
N ALA A 517 -17.16 6.01 -6.67
CA ALA A 517 -17.88 6.42 -5.48
C ALA A 517 -17.11 7.45 -4.62
N GLU A 518 -15.81 7.60 -4.84
CA GLU A 518 -14.96 8.67 -4.30
C GLU A 518 -14.83 9.86 -5.27
N GLY A 519 -15.53 9.84 -6.41
CA GLY A 519 -15.54 10.95 -7.38
C GLY A 519 -14.41 10.92 -8.42
N PHE A 520 -13.64 9.84 -8.48
CA PHE A 520 -12.55 9.65 -9.43
C PHE A 520 -12.99 8.85 -10.66
N LYS A 521 -12.45 9.19 -11.83
CA LYS A 521 -12.56 8.33 -13.01
C LYS A 521 -11.64 7.12 -12.80
N SER A 522 -12.17 5.89 -12.91
CA SER A 522 -11.39 4.64 -12.73
C SER A 522 -10.06 4.63 -13.49
N SER A 523 -10.03 5.19 -14.70
CA SER A 523 -8.82 5.28 -15.55
C SER A 523 -7.74 6.26 -15.09
N LYS A 524 -7.92 6.98 -13.97
CA LYS A 524 -7.02 8.06 -13.50
C LYS A 524 -6.30 7.77 -12.18
N ILE A 525 -6.48 6.61 -11.56
CA ILE A 525 -5.72 6.25 -10.35
C ILE A 525 -4.50 5.43 -10.80
N PRO A 526 -3.31 6.05 -11.00
CA PRO A 526 -2.09 5.31 -11.30
C PRO A 526 -1.84 4.27 -10.21
N LEU A 527 -1.64 3.03 -10.65
CA LEU A 527 -1.06 2.00 -9.81
C LEU A 527 0.41 2.38 -9.60
N SER A 528 0.86 2.43 -8.34
CA SER A 528 2.29 2.49 -8.02
C SER A 528 2.90 1.16 -8.48
N GLY A 529 3.43 1.16 -9.70
CA GLY A 529 4.03 -0.02 -10.33
C GLY A 529 5.18 -0.58 -9.47
N THR A 530 5.41 -1.88 -9.60
CA THR A 530 6.66 -2.52 -9.18
C THR A 530 7.84 -1.81 -9.85
N ASP A 531 8.94 -1.64 -9.13
CA ASP A 531 10.17 -1.17 -9.76
C ASP A 531 10.67 -2.24 -10.74
N TRP A 532 11.35 -1.87 -11.82
CA TRP A 532 11.96 -2.87 -12.71
C TRP A 532 12.97 -3.75 -11.95
N LEU A 533 13.55 -3.19 -10.89
CA LEU A 533 14.41 -3.91 -9.94
C LEU A 533 13.62 -4.91 -9.10
N ASP A 534 12.39 -4.61 -8.71
CA ASP A 534 11.53 -5.53 -7.98
C ASP A 534 11.11 -6.69 -8.90
N ASP A 535 10.71 -6.39 -10.15
CA ASP A 535 10.36 -7.40 -11.15
C ASP A 535 11.56 -8.30 -11.49
N LEU A 536 12.77 -7.73 -11.60
CA LEU A 536 14.00 -8.48 -11.81
C LEU A 536 14.34 -9.36 -10.60
N ALA A 537 14.20 -8.84 -9.38
CA ALA A 537 14.43 -9.61 -8.16
C ALA A 537 13.41 -10.74 -8.01
N ASP A 538 12.14 -10.50 -8.33
CA ASP A 538 11.09 -11.52 -8.33
C ASP A 538 11.36 -12.59 -9.40
N PHE A 539 11.79 -12.18 -10.60
CA PHE A 539 12.20 -13.10 -11.66
C PHE A 539 13.39 -13.98 -11.24
N LEU A 540 14.41 -13.41 -10.59
CA LEU A 540 15.59 -14.13 -10.11
C LEU A 540 15.27 -15.04 -8.90
N ARG A 541 14.28 -14.68 -8.06
CA ARG A 541 13.80 -15.50 -6.93
C ARG A 541 12.90 -16.66 -7.36
N HIS A 542 12.36 -16.62 -8.58
CA HIS A 542 11.53 -17.71 -9.08
C HIS A 542 12.31 -19.04 -8.98
N PRO A 543 11.73 -20.13 -8.41
CA PRO A 543 12.48 -21.34 -8.06
C PRO A 543 13.27 -21.96 -9.22
N TRP A 544 12.71 -21.87 -10.43
CA TRP A 544 13.39 -22.37 -11.62
C TRP A 544 14.56 -21.47 -12.05
N THR A 545 14.42 -20.15 -11.90
CA THR A 545 15.48 -19.19 -12.25
C THR A 545 16.65 -19.30 -11.29
N SER A 546 16.39 -19.38 -9.97
CA SER A 546 17.44 -19.52 -8.96
C SER A 546 18.23 -20.82 -9.13
N VAL A 547 17.53 -21.94 -9.39
CA VAL A 547 18.14 -23.25 -9.70
C VAL A 547 19.00 -23.20 -10.96
N MET A 548 18.54 -22.53 -12.03
CA MET A 548 19.32 -22.35 -13.26
C MET A 548 20.56 -21.47 -13.02
N LEU A 549 20.41 -20.40 -12.24
CA LEU A 549 21.50 -19.48 -11.90
C LEU A 549 22.62 -20.19 -11.13
N VAL A 550 22.25 -21.02 -10.14
CA VAL A 550 23.20 -21.87 -9.41
C VAL A 550 23.84 -22.91 -10.34
N MET A 551 23.06 -23.57 -11.20
CA MET A 551 23.58 -24.56 -12.16
C MET A 551 24.63 -23.94 -13.11
N ILE A 552 24.33 -22.77 -13.69
CA ILE A 552 25.24 -22.03 -14.56
C ILE A 552 26.49 -21.59 -13.77
N GLY A 553 26.29 -21.06 -12.57
CA GLY A 553 27.38 -20.61 -11.70
C GLY A 553 28.35 -21.73 -11.34
N VAL A 554 27.84 -22.88 -10.90
CA VAL A 554 28.65 -24.07 -10.57
C VAL A 554 29.33 -24.63 -11.82
N THR A 555 28.65 -24.68 -12.96
CA THR A 555 29.23 -25.15 -14.23
C THR A 555 30.43 -24.28 -14.62
N CYS A 556 30.28 -22.95 -14.57
CA CYS A 556 31.35 -22.01 -14.91
C CYS A 556 32.51 -22.09 -13.89
N LEU A 557 32.22 -22.30 -12.61
CA LEU A 557 33.24 -22.50 -11.57
C LEU A 557 34.05 -23.78 -11.83
N ILE A 558 33.41 -24.89 -12.20
CA ILE A 558 34.11 -26.14 -12.55
C ILE A 558 34.98 -25.95 -13.80
N MET A 559 34.50 -25.19 -14.79
CA MET A 559 35.26 -24.89 -16.00
C MET A 559 36.51 -24.05 -15.73
N GLU A 560 36.43 -23.07 -14.83
CA GLU A 560 37.61 -22.29 -14.36
C GLU A 560 38.67 -23.20 -13.75
N VAL A 561 38.27 -24.14 -12.88
CA VAL A 561 39.21 -25.05 -12.20
C VAL A 561 39.90 -26.00 -13.19
N LYS A 562 39.17 -26.48 -14.20
CA LYS A 562 39.74 -27.36 -15.24
C LYS A 562 40.62 -26.63 -16.25
N ILE A 563 40.38 -25.34 -16.48
CA ILE A 563 41.09 -24.52 -17.46
C ILE A 563 41.73 -23.33 -16.74
N PRO A 564 42.85 -23.55 -16.04
CA PRO A 564 43.53 -22.46 -15.34
C PRO A 564 43.95 -21.37 -16.35
N GLY A 565 43.52 -20.13 -16.10
CA GLY A 565 43.86 -18.96 -16.92
C GLY A 565 42.74 -18.43 -17.82
N ALA A 566 41.57 -19.07 -17.87
CA ALA A 566 40.40 -18.54 -18.54
C ALA A 566 39.57 -17.69 -17.57
N SER A 567 39.69 -16.36 -17.54
CA SER A 567 39.00 -15.53 -16.52
C SER A 567 37.48 -15.34 -16.73
N LEU A 568 36.96 -15.64 -17.93
CA LEU A 568 35.55 -15.39 -18.28
C LEU A 568 34.56 -16.31 -17.53
N PRO A 569 34.75 -17.64 -17.44
CA PRO A 569 33.91 -18.52 -16.62
C PRO A 569 33.88 -18.09 -15.14
N GLY A 570 35.02 -17.72 -14.54
CA GLY A 570 35.09 -17.23 -13.18
C GLY A 570 34.26 -15.97 -12.94
N ILE A 571 34.29 -15.00 -13.86
CA ILE A 571 33.45 -13.79 -13.79
C ILE A 571 31.97 -14.14 -13.89
N ILE A 572 31.59 -15.05 -14.80
CA ILE A 572 30.19 -15.49 -14.96
C ILE A 572 29.73 -16.22 -13.69
N ALA A 573 30.57 -17.08 -13.11
CA ALA A 573 30.27 -17.75 -11.85
C ALA A 573 30.05 -16.76 -10.72
N ALA A 574 30.96 -15.79 -10.54
CA ALA A 574 30.84 -14.74 -9.53
C ALA A 574 29.55 -13.92 -9.71
N LEU A 575 29.23 -13.52 -10.95
CA LEU A 575 28.01 -12.78 -11.26
C LEU A 575 26.75 -13.59 -10.90
N CYS A 576 26.71 -14.87 -11.24
CA CYS A 576 25.59 -15.75 -10.91
C CYS A 576 25.36 -15.86 -9.40
N PHE A 577 26.43 -16.05 -8.61
CA PHE A 577 26.29 -16.12 -7.16
C PHE A 577 25.95 -14.77 -6.52
N VAL A 578 26.54 -13.67 -6.98
CA VAL A 578 26.17 -12.32 -6.51
C VAL A 578 24.70 -12.05 -6.78
N LEU A 579 24.20 -12.33 -7.99
CA LEU A 579 22.79 -12.17 -8.33
C LEU A 579 21.90 -13.11 -7.50
N PHE A 580 22.33 -14.33 -7.22
CA PHE A 580 21.59 -15.26 -6.36
C PHE A 580 21.43 -14.71 -4.94
N PHE A 581 22.54 -14.32 -4.30
CA PHE A 581 22.53 -13.80 -2.93
C PHE A 581 21.85 -12.44 -2.85
N TRP A 582 22.02 -11.56 -3.84
CA TRP A 582 21.33 -10.27 -3.92
C TRP A 582 19.82 -10.45 -4.12
N SER A 583 19.41 -11.35 -5.00
CA SER A 583 17.99 -11.66 -5.23
C SER A 583 17.29 -12.17 -3.97
N HIS A 584 18.00 -12.94 -3.13
CA HIS A 584 17.51 -13.47 -1.85
C HIS A 584 17.85 -12.58 -0.65
N SER A 585 18.52 -11.44 -0.84
CA SER A 585 18.95 -10.59 0.27
C SER A 585 17.79 -9.94 1.02
N GLN A 586 16.63 -9.85 0.37
CA GLN A 586 15.41 -9.29 0.94
C GLN A 586 14.88 -10.20 2.07
N LEU A 587 14.82 -11.52 1.83
CA LEU A 587 14.12 -12.48 2.71
C LEU A 587 14.81 -12.77 4.06
N ALA A 588 16.05 -12.33 4.29
CA ALA A 588 16.93 -13.04 5.22
C ALA A 588 18.05 -12.20 5.84
N GLY A 589 17.84 -10.93 6.22
CA GLY A 589 18.92 -10.00 6.62
C GLY A 589 20.09 -10.58 7.45
N GLN A 590 19.82 -11.20 8.60
CA GLN A 590 20.88 -11.83 9.43
C GLN A 590 21.37 -13.18 8.87
N VAL A 591 20.47 -13.94 8.27
CA VAL A 591 20.73 -15.28 7.73
C VAL A 591 21.53 -15.21 6.42
N LEU A 592 21.45 -14.10 5.69
CA LEU A 592 22.21 -13.79 4.49
C LEU A 592 23.70 -13.70 4.82
N TRP A 593 24.07 -12.95 5.86
CA TRP A 593 25.47 -12.83 6.29
C TRP A 593 26.05 -14.19 6.69
N LEU A 594 25.30 -14.99 7.45
CA LEU A 594 25.68 -16.34 7.81
C LEU A 594 25.82 -17.23 6.56
N GLY A 595 24.86 -17.17 5.66
CA GLY A 595 24.87 -17.93 4.41
C GLY A 595 26.06 -17.59 3.52
N VAL A 596 26.34 -16.30 3.30
CA VAL A 596 27.51 -15.85 2.52
C VAL A 596 28.81 -16.31 3.17
N LEU A 597 28.92 -16.23 4.49
CA LEU A 597 30.11 -16.70 5.22
C LEU A 597 30.32 -18.21 5.05
N LEU A 598 29.25 -19.01 5.23
CA LEU A 598 29.29 -20.47 5.05
C LEU A 598 29.59 -20.86 3.60
N PHE A 599 29.09 -20.09 2.63
CA PHE A 599 29.37 -20.31 1.20
C PHE A 599 30.84 -20.08 0.88
N ILE A 600 31.41 -18.95 1.31
CA ILE A 600 32.83 -18.63 1.10
C ILE A 600 33.72 -19.66 1.81
N LEU A 601 33.38 -20.03 3.05
CA LEU A 601 34.08 -21.08 3.79
C LEU A 601 34.01 -22.43 3.07
N GLY A 602 32.83 -22.79 2.55
CA GLY A 602 32.64 -24.01 1.78
C GLY A 602 33.50 -24.04 0.51
N LEU A 603 33.52 -22.94 -0.26
CA LEU A 603 34.39 -22.80 -1.43
C LEU A 603 35.88 -22.88 -1.06
N PHE A 604 36.28 -22.29 0.07
CA PHE A 604 37.64 -22.37 0.57
C PHE A 604 38.06 -23.80 0.92
N LEU A 605 37.20 -24.58 1.59
CA LEU A 605 37.47 -25.99 1.91
C LEU A 605 37.56 -26.86 0.64
N VAL A 606 36.70 -26.60 -0.35
CA VAL A 606 36.79 -27.26 -1.66
C VAL A 606 38.11 -26.90 -2.35
N GLY A 607 38.51 -25.63 -2.33
CA GLY A 607 39.79 -25.19 -2.89
C GLY A 607 40.99 -25.81 -2.18
N LEU A 608 40.96 -25.89 -0.84
CA LEU A 608 42.02 -26.51 -0.04
C LEU A 608 42.19 -27.98 -0.41
N GLU A 609 41.08 -28.72 -0.56
CA GLU A 609 41.14 -30.11 -1.03
C GLU A 609 41.78 -30.19 -2.42
N VAL A 610 41.35 -29.35 -3.37
CA VAL A 610 41.85 -29.38 -4.76
C VAL A 610 43.35 -29.03 -4.87
N PHE A 611 43.85 -28.09 -4.06
CA PHE A 611 45.22 -27.58 -4.19
C PHE A 611 46.23 -28.16 -3.19
N VAL A 612 45.79 -28.58 -2.00
CA VAL A 612 46.70 -28.91 -0.88
C VAL A 612 46.67 -30.41 -0.55
N LEU A 613 45.50 -31.06 -0.63
CA LEU A 613 45.33 -32.44 -0.18
C LEU A 613 45.18 -33.39 -1.39
N PRO A 614 46.16 -34.28 -1.67
CA PRO A 614 46.00 -35.28 -2.72
C PRO A 614 44.99 -36.37 -2.27
N GLY A 615 43.73 -36.24 -2.69
CA GLY A 615 42.64 -37.18 -2.40
C GLY A 615 41.26 -36.55 -2.62
N PHE A 616 40.19 -37.34 -2.54
CA PHE A 616 38.84 -36.83 -2.28
C PHE A 616 38.46 -37.25 -0.86
N GLY A 617 38.67 -36.36 0.08
CA GLY A 617 38.58 -36.58 1.51
C GLY A 617 37.38 -35.90 2.16
N VAL A 618 37.38 -35.96 3.50
CA VAL A 618 36.34 -35.37 4.36
C VAL A 618 36.24 -33.86 4.17
N THR A 619 37.36 -33.18 3.89
CA THR A 619 37.41 -31.72 3.69
C THR A 619 36.62 -31.28 2.46
N GLY A 620 36.78 -31.96 1.32
CA GLY A 620 36.04 -31.66 0.09
C GLY A 620 34.53 -31.91 0.25
N LEU A 621 34.14 -33.04 0.86
CA LEU A 621 32.73 -33.36 1.13
C LEU A 621 32.10 -32.34 2.09
N ALA A 622 32.80 -31.97 3.16
CA ALA A 622 32.35 -30.94 4.10
C ALA A 622 32.17 -29.58 3.39
N GLY A 623 33.09 -29.20 2.51
CA GLY A 623 32.97 -27.99 1.70
C GLY A 623 31.72 -27.97 0.82
N ILE A 624 31.43 -29.08 0.11
CA ILE A 624 30.21 -29.20 -0.71
C ILE A 624 28.94 -29.10 0.14
N LEU A 625 28.92 -29.77 1.30
CA LEU A 625 27.79 -29.69 2.23
C LEU A 625 27.56 -28.27 2.76
N LEU A 626 28.64 -27.54 3.06
CA LEU A 626 28.55 -26.12 3.45
C LEU A 626 28.02 -25.24 2.31
N VAL A 627 28.46 -25.47 1.08
CA VAL A 627 27.94 -24.75 -0.09
C VAL A 627 26.44 -25.01 -0.27
N LEU A 628 26.02 -26.27 -0.32
CA LEU A 628 24.59 -26.61 -0.48
C LEU A 628 23.75 -26.15 0.71
N GLY A 629 24.27 -26.28 1.92
CA GLY A 629 23.63 -25.81 3.15
C GLY A 629 23.46 -24.29 3.16
N SER A 630 24.45 -23.53 2.68
CA SER A 630 24.37 -22.07 2.58
C SER A 630 23.32 -21.60 1.57
N LEU A 631 23.29 -22.22 0.38
CA LEU A 631 22.28 -21.93 -0.65
C LEU A 631 20.87 -22.25 -0.13
N GLY A 632 20.72 -23.40 0.53
CA GLY A 632 19.46 -23.81 1.15
C GLY A 632 19.01 -22.85 2.26
N LEU A 633 19.94 -22.41 3.11
CA LEU A 633 19.65 -21.52 4.23
C LEU A 633 19.19 -20.14 3.76
N VAL A 634 19.85 -19.59 2.74
CA VAL A 634 19.45 -18.31 2.12
C VAL A 634 18.13 -18.43 1.36
N ALA A 635 17.89 -19.55 0.68
CA ALA A 635 16.62 -19.81 0.00
C ALA A 635 15.45 -20.06 0.96
N PHE A 636 15.71 -20.64 2.13
CA PHE A 636 14.69 -20.91 3.16
C PHE A 636 14.38 -19.67 4.02
N GLY A 637 15.34 -18.75 4.15
CA GLY A 637 15.15 -17.43 4.76
C GLY A 637 15.34 -17.38 6.28
N HIS A 638 15.19 -18.51 6.98
CA HIS A 638 15.40 -18.59 8.44
C HIS A 638 16.12 -19.87 8.87
N TRP A 639 16.61 -19.90 10.11
CA TRP A 639 17.17 -21.11 10.71
C TRP A 639 16.04 -22.07 11.11
N PRO A 640 16.09 -23.36 10.71
CA PRO A 640 15.06 -24.34 11.08
C PRO A 640 15.10 -24.63 12.58
N ARG A 641 13.97 -24.45 13.27
CA ARG A 641 13.84 -24.67 14.73
C ARG A 641 12.96 -25.86 15.08
N SER A 642 12.01 -26.24 14.23
CA SER A 642 11.06 -27.33 14.44
C SER A 642 11.30 -28.51 13.50
N SER A 643 10.85 -29.71 13.88
CA SER A 643 10.98 -30.92 13.07
C SER A 643 10.30 -30.80 11.70
N ASP A 644 9.17 -30.09 11.63
CA ASP A 644 8.46 -29.84 10.38
C ASP A 644 9.23 -28.87 9.47
N GLU A 645 9.84 -27.83 10.05
CA GLU A 645 10.73 -26.91 9.31
C GLU A 645 11.96 -27.62 8.75
N TRP A 646 12.54 -28.59 9.46
CA TRP A 646 13.64 -29.41 8.91
C TRP A 646 13.23 -30.15 7.64
N SER A 647 11.98 -30.63 7.56
CA SER A 647 11.46 -31.26 6.35
C SER A 647 11.26 -30.24 5.22
N GLY A 648 10.80 -29.03 5.54
CA GLY A 648 10.68 -27.91 4.62
C GLY A 648 12.04 -27.50 4.05
N PHE A 649 13.04 -27.36 4.91
CA PHE A 649 14.42 -27.06 4.54
C PHE A 649 15.01 -28.12 3.60
N ALA A 650 14.79 -29.40 3.89
CA ALA A 650 15.24 -30.49 3.01
C ALA A 650 14.59 -30.43 1.62
N ARG A 651 13.30 -30.08 1.54
CA ARG A 651 12.59 -29.86 0.26
C ARG A 651 13.16 -28.67 -0.51
N THR A 652 13.56 -27.60 0.19
CA THR A 652 14.18 -26.41 -0.41
C THR A 652 15.59 -26.69 -0.94
N ILE A 653 16.39 -27.51 -0.24
CA ILE A 653 17.73 -27.91 -0.71
C ILE A 653 17.68 -28.83 -1.93
N GLY A 654 16.67 -29.70 -2.02
CA GLY A 654 16.57 -30.73 -3.07
C GLY A 654 16.83 -30.21 -4.50
N PRO A 655 16.15 -29.13 -4.97
CA PRO A 655 16.38 -28.53 -6.27
C PRO A 655 17.82 -28.03 -6.49
N TYR A 656 18.46 -27.44 -5.48
CA TYR A 656 19.86 -26.99 -5.56
C TYR A 656 20.85 -28.17 -5.59
N GLY A 657 20.54 -29.25 -4.87
CA GLY A 657 21.29 -30.50 -4.98
C GLY A 657 21.21 -31.09 -6.41
N LEU A 658 20.01 -31.11 -7.00
CA LEU A 658 19.81 -31.56 -8.37
C LEU A 658 20.52 -30.63 -9.38
N SER A 659 20.47 -29.32 -9.16
CA SER A 659 21.16 -28.32 -10.00
C SER A 659 22.68 -28.51 -9.96
N PHE A 660 23.23 -28.87 -8.80
CA PHE A 660 24.65 -29.17 -8.62
C PHE A 660 25.06 -30.42 -9.40
N LEU A 661 24.27 -31.51 -9.33
CA LEU A 661 24.51 -32.73 -10.12
C LEU A 661 24.39 -32.45 -11.63
N ALA A 662 23.37 -31.68 -12.03
CA ALA A 662 23.20 -31.26 -13.41
C ALA A 662 24.37 -30.40 -13.91
N ALA A 663 24.90 -29.51 -13.06
CA ALA A 663 26.08 -28.70 -13.38
C ALA A 663 27.34 -29.55 -13.60
N ILE A 664 27.55 -30.60 -12.79
CA ILE A 664 28.65 -31.56 -13.00
C ILE A 664 28.49 -32.25 -14.36
N GLY A 665 27.29 -32.74 -14.68
CA GLY A 665 26.99 -33.37 -15.96
C GLY A 665 27.19 -32.41 -17.14
N ALA A 666 26.71 -31.18 -17.03
CA ALA A 666 26.88 -30.13 -18.03
C ALA A 666 28.35 -29.76 -18.22
N ALA A 667 29.13 -29.61 -17.13
CA ALA A 667 30.57 -29.35 -17.20
C ALA A 667 31.34 -30.52 -17.83
N MET A 668 30.98 -31.78 -17.56
CA MET A 668 31.58 -32.95 -18.21
C MET A 668 31.26 -32.99 -19.71
N LEU A 669 30.01 -32.70 -20.07
CA LEU A 669 29.55 -32.65 -21.45
C LEU A 669 30.23 -31.52 -22.22
N LEU A 670 30.25 -30.31 -21.65
CA LEU A 670 30.97 -29.18 -22.21
C LEU A 670 32.46 -29.49 -22.35
N ALA A 671 33.13 -29.99 -21.32
CA ALA A 671 34.55 -30.37 -21.42
C ALA A 671 34.82 -31.39 -22.54
N ARG A 672 33.86 -32.28 -22.85
CA ARG A 672 33.97 -33.26 -23.94
C ARG A 672 33.77 -32.63 -25.33
N TYR A 673 32.81 -31.72 -25.49
CA TYR A 673 32.44 -31.16 -26.80
C TYR A 673 33.09 -29.80 -27.09
N LEU A 674 33.57 -29.06 -26.09
CA LEU A 674 34.21 -27.76 -26.20
C LEU A 674 35.47 -27.77 -27.10
N PRO A 675 36.33 -28.81 -27.10
CA PRO A 675 37.44 -28.91 -28.06
C PRO A 675 37.01 -28.99 -29.53
N SER A 676 35.74 -29.36 -29.80
CA SER A 676 35.20 -29.55 -31.15
C SER A 676 34.55 -28.28 -31.72
N ILE A 677 34.40 -27.21 -30.93
CA ILE A 677 33.74 -25.97 -31.36
C ILE A 677 34.76 -25.01 -31.99
N PRO A 678 34.56 -24.56 -33.25
CA PRO A 678 35.47 -23.62 -33.90
C PRO A 678 35.51 -22.28 -33.15
N GLY A 679 36.70 -21.87 -32.71
CA GLY A 679 36.94 -20.62 -31.96
C GLY A 679 37.16 -20.82 -30.46
N ALA A 680 36.49 -21.79 -29.83
CA ALA A 680 36.71 -22.14 -28.41
C ALA A 680 38.07 -22.82 -28.18
N SER A 681 38.62 -23.47 -29.20
CA SER A 681 39.97 -24.04 -29.20
C SER A 681 41.11 -23.01 -29.04
N ARG A 682 40.83 -21.70 -29.18
CA ARG A 682 41.80 -20.63 -28.88
C ARG A 682 41.91 -20.32 -27.38
N LEU A 683 40.94 -20.74 -26.58
CA LEU A 683 41.03 -20.72 -25.11
C LEU A 683 41.80 -21.95 -24.59
N PHE A 684 42.00 -22.96 -25.43
CA PHE A 684 42.92 -24.07 -25.20
C PHE A 684 44.27 -23.74 -25.83
N LEU A 685 45.23 -23.32 -25.01
CA LEU A 685 46.62 -23.65 -25.31
C LEU A 685 46.73 -25.15 -25.09
N PHE A 686 46.51 -25.93 -26.15
CA PHE A 686 47.11 -27.26 -26.17
C PHE A 686 48.57 -27.02 -25.81
N PRO A 687 49.12 -27.69 -24.77
CA PRO A 687 50.55 -27.93 -24.80
C PRO A 687 50.74 -28.52 -26.20
N LYS A 688 51.53 -27.85 -27.06
CA LYS A 688 51.99 -28.51 -28.27
C LYS A 688 52.45 -29.85 -27.76
N THR A 689 51.72 -30.91 -28.14
CA THR A 689 52.17 -32.28 -27.93
C THR A 689 53.66 -32.22 -28.23
N PRO A 690 54.58 -32.64 -27.33
CA PRO A 690 55.96 -32.80 -27.76
C PRO A 690 55.82 -33.56 -29.06
N ARG A 691 56.25 -32.92 -30.14
CA ARG A 691 56.05 -33.43 -31.49
C ARG A 691 56.66 -34.81 -31.37
N THR A 692 55.82 -35.84 -31.23
CA THR A 692 56.22 -37.18 -31.52
C THR A 692 56.62 -36.98 -32.96
N ALA A 693 57.94 -36.92 -33.18
CA ALA A 693 58.48 -37.06 -34.50
C ALA A 693 57.65 -38.19 -35.13
N PRO A 694 57.17 -38.02 -36.38
CA PRO A 694 56.47 -39.12 -37.03
C PRO A 694 57.30 -40.36 -36.76
N SER A 695 56.67 -41.34 -36.10
CA SER A 695 57.23 -42.67 -35.97
C SER A 695 57.39 -43.16 -37.40
N CYS A 696 58.55 -42.88 -37.98
CA CYS A 696 58.96 -43.34 -39.29
C CYS A 696 59.39 -44.80 -39.11
N TRP A 697 58.41 -45.64 -38.80
CA TRP A 697 58.44 -47.07 -39.06
C TRP A 697 57.31 -47.39 -40.03
N ASP A 698 57.20 -46.56 -41.07
CA ASP A 698 56.70 -46.99 -42.37
C ASP A 698 57.86 -46.88 -43.36
N SER A 699 58.20 -48.03 -43.93
CA SER A 699 59.39 -48.26 -44.74
C SER A 699 59.34 -47.51 -46.07
N GLY A 700 60.38 -46.74 -46.37
CA GLY A 700 60.68 -46.18 -47.69
C GLY A 700 62.20 -45.92 -47.82
N PRO A 701 62.84 -46.23 -48.95
CA PRO A 701 64.27 -46.51 -48.99
C PRO A 701 65.12 -45.22 -48.98
N GLY A 702 66.09 -45.14 -48.05
CA GLY A 702 67.22 -44.20 -48.16
C GLY A 702 67.39 -43.15 -47.07
N GLN A 703 67.15 -43.45 -45.78
CA GLN A 703 67.56 -42.56 -44.68
C GLN A 703 68.96 -42.96 -44.18
N LEU A 704 69.94 -42.07 -44.37
CA LEU A 704 71.23 -42.11 -43.68
C LEU A 704 70.97 -42.05 -42.17
N GLU A 705 71.35 -43.09 -41.43
CA GLU A 705 71.43 -43.01 -39.96
C GLU A 705 72.55 -42.05 -39.60
N ILE A 706 72.22 -40.96 -38.91
CA ILE A 706 73.21 -40.00 -38.44
C ILE A 706 74.02 -40.67 -37.33
N GLN A 707 75.31 -40.89 -37.59
CA GLN A 707 76.24 -41.53 -36.66
C GLN A 707 77.23 -40.50 -36.08
N GLY A 708 77.83 -40.83 -34.94
CA GLY A 708 78.94 -40.04 -34.38
C GLY A 708 80.09 -39.92 -35.38
N GLY A 709 80.67 -38.72 -35.48
CA GLY A 709 81.74 -38.37 -36.42
C GLY A 709 81.27 -37.79 -37.76
N MET A 710 79.96 -37.71 -38.03
CA MET A 710 79.46 -37.07 -39.26
C MET A 710 79.64 -35.55 -39.22
N ILE A 711 80.13 -34.98 -40.33
CA ILE A 711 80.32 -33.54 -40.50
C ILE A 711 79.10 -32.94 -41.23
N GLY A 712 78.54 -31.89 -40.66
CA GLY A 712 77.43 -31.13 -41.20
C GLY A 712 77.67 -29.62 -41.16
N VAL A 713 76.64 -28.86 -41.51
CA VAL A 713 76.65 -27.39 -41.45
C VAL A 713 75.49 -26.93 -40.57
N ALA A 714 75.76 -26.03 -39.61
CA ALA A 714 74.71 -25.38 -38.84
C ALA A 714 73.92 -24.44 -39.76
N GLU A 715 72.62 -24.64 -39.92
CA GLU A 715 71.79 -23.78 -40.79
C GLU A 715 71.17 -22.63 -40.02
N THR A 716 70.98 -22.83 -38.71
CA THR A 716 70.65 -21.76 -37.76
C THR A 716 71.74 -21.66 -36.70
N THR A 717 71.89 -20.48 -36.13
CA THR A 717 72.76 -20.28 -34.97
C THR A 717 72.34 -21.22 -33.82
N LEU A 718 73.28 -22.03 -33.32
CA LEU A 718 73.05 -22.99 -32.23
C LEU A 718 73.36 -22.32 -30.89
N HIS A 719 72.34 -22.10 -30.05
CA HIS A 719 72.49 -21.57 -28.68
C HIS A 719 71.43 -22.08 -27.68
N PRO A 720 71.63 -23.26 -27.07
CA PRO A 720 72.49 -24.35 -27.52
C PRO A 720 71.81 -25.21 -28.60
N SER A 721 70.52 -25.02 -28.88
CA SER A 721 69.77 -25.82 -29.86
C SER A 721 69.51 -25.07 -31.16
N GLY A 722 69.46 -25.78 -32.28
CA GLY A 722 69.03 -25.27 -33.58
C GLY A 722 69.07 -26.36 -34.65
N MET A 723 68.95 -25.98 -35.91
CA MET A 723 68.95 -26.91 -37.04
C MET A 723 70.32 -27.00 -37.71
N ALA A 724 70.70 -28.22 -38.08
CA ALA A 724 71.86 -28.49 -38.90
C ALA A 724 71.54 -29.43 -40.05
N ARG A 725 72.34 -29.32 -41.11
CA ARG A 725 72.24 -30.14 -42.30
C ARG A 725 73.41 -31.11 -42.41
N PHE A 726 73.09 -32.39 -42.52
CA PHE A 726 74.05 -33.48 -42.77
C PHE A 726 73.70 -34.09 -44.13
N GLY A 727 74.51 -33.80 -45.16
CA GLY A 727 74.18 -34.13 -46.55
C GLY A 727 72.93 -33.39 -47.05
N GLU A 728 71.87 -34.14 -47.36
CA GLU A 728 70.56 -33.58 -47.76
C GLU A 728 69.52 -33.56 -46.63
N GLN A 729 69.88 -34.07 -45.45
CA GLN A 729 68.96 -34.18 -44.31
C GLN A 729 69.09 -33.01 -43.34
N TRP A 730 67.94 -32.51 -42.88
CA TRP A 730 67.82 -31.45 -41.90
C TRP A 730 67.39 -32.05 -40.56
N VAL A 731 68.17 -31.81 -39.51
CA VAL A 731 67.92 -32.35 -38.16
C VAL A 731 68.15 -31.31 -37.09
N ASP A 732 67.39 -31.44 -36.00
CA ASP A 732 67.60 -30.65 -34.79
C ASP A 732 68.82 -31.17 -34.03
N VAL A 733 69.73 -30.26 -33.70
CA VAL A 733 70.98 -30.56 -33.00
C VAL A 733 71.13 -29.64 -31.79
N VAL A 734 71.93 -30.08 -30.83
CA VAL A 734 72.27 -29.32 -29.63
C VAL A 734 73.79 -29.22 -29.55
N SER A 735 74.33 -28.00 -29.47
CA SER A 735 75.75 -27.79 -29.27
C SER A 735 76.19 -28.30 -27.90
N GLU A 736 77.41 -28.82 -27.81
CA GLU A 736 78.08 -29.22 -26.56
C GLU A 736 78.53 -28.00 -25.74
N GLY A 737 77.62 -27.03 -25.57
CA GLY A 737 77.84 -25.83 -24.74
C GLY A 737 78.35 -24.60 -25.49
N ASP A 738 78.96 -24.75 -26.66
CA ASP A 738 79.48 -23.61 -27.44
C ASP A 738 78.41 -22.94 -28.29
N PHE A 739 78.52 -21.61 -28.44
CA PHE A 739 77.75 -20.84 -29.42
C PHE A 739 78.31 -21.08 -30.82
N ILE A 740 77.47 -21.57 -31.74
CA ILE A 740 77.88 -21.88 -33.11
C ILE A 740 77.05 -21.04 -34.08
N GLU A 741 77.70 -20.20 -34.89
CA GLU A 741 77.02 -19.38 -35.90
C GLU A 741 76.45 -20.21 -37.05
N ALA A 742 75.38 -19.70 -37.67
CA ALA A 742 74.84 -20.27 -38.89
C ALA A 742 75.89 -20.25 -40.02
N GLY A 743 76.01 -21.34 -40.76
CA GLY A 743 77.00 -21.58 -41.79
C GLY A 743 78.26 -22.31 -41.30
N SER A 744 78.47 -22.46 -39.99
CA SER A 744 79.66 -23.13 -39.46
C SER A 744 79.61 -24.65 -39.64
N LYS A 745 80.78 -25.25 -39.90
CA LYS A 745 80.91 -26.72 -39.94
C LYS A 745 80.86 -27.30 -38.53
N ILE A 746 80.11 -28.38 -38.37
CA ILE A 746 79.91 -29.05 -37.09
C ILE A 746 80.12 -30.56 -37.23
N GLU A 747 80.52 -31.21 -36.14
CA GLU A 747 80.67 -32.67 -36.07
C GLU A 747 79.74 -33.24 -35.00
N VAL A 748 79.07 -34.35 -35.33
CA VAL A 748 78.28 -35.11 -34.36
C VAL A 748 79.20 -35.81 -33.37
N ILE A 749 79.05 -35.51 -32.08
CA ILE A 749 79.85 -36.11 -31.02
C ILE A 749 79.24 -37.45 -30.63
N HIS A 750 77.95 -37.43 -30.33
CA HIS A 750 77.18 -38.62 -29.97
C HIS A 750 75.68 -38.35 -30.15
N VAL A 751 74.91 -39.43 -30.26
CA VAL A 751 73.45 -39.40 -30.43
C VAL A 751 72.81 -40.05 -29.21
N GLU A 752 72.11 -39.26 -28.39
CA GLU A 752 71.34 -39.74 -27.23
C GLU A 752 69.85 -39.81 -27.60
N GLY A 753 69.41 -40.96 -28.11
CA GLY A 753 68.02 -41.13 -28.54
C GLY A 753 67.63 -40.14 -29.65
N ASN A 754 66.79 -39.15 -29.33
CA ASN A 754 66.35 -38.12 -30.28
C ASN A 754 67.16 -36.80 -30.15
N ARG A 755 68.26 -36.79 -29.39
CA ARG A 755 69.14 -35.64 -29.18
C ARG A 755 70.48 -35.89 -29.86
N ILE A 756 70.79 -35.12 -30.88
CA ILE A 756 72.08 -35.16 -31.58
C ILE A 756 72.97 -34.05 -31.01
N VAL A 757 74.06 -34.42 -30.35
CA VAL A 757 75.00 -33.45 -29.76
C VAL A 757 76.13 -33.18 -30.73
N VAL A 758 76.40 -31.90 -31.00
CA VAL A 758 77.38 -31.45 -32.00
C VAL A 758 78.39 -30.49 -31.39
N LYS A 759 79.60 -30.45 -31.94
CA LYS A 759 80.62 -29.43 -31.64
C LYS A 759 81.03 -28.68 -32.89
N HIS A 760 81.57 -27.49 -32.69
CA HIS A 760 82.18 -26.72 -33.77
C HIS A 760 83.41 -27.44 -34.32
N LEU A 761 83.49 -27.59 -35.64
CA LEU A 761 84.67 -28.17 -36.30
C LEU A 761 85.65 -27.05 -36.65
N THR A 762 86.53 -26.72 -35.72
CA THR A 762 87.64 -25.78 -35.95
C THR A 762 88.63 -26.45 -36.91
N SER A 763 88.92 -25.83 -38.07
CA SER A 763 89.78 -26.42 -39.11
C SER A 763 91.20 -26.69 -38.67
#